data_AF-A0A1M7MYX9-F1
#
_entry.id   AF-A0A1M7MYX9-F1
#
_cell.length_a   1.000
_cell.length_b   1.000
_cell.length_c   1.000
_cell.angle_alpha   90.00
_cell.angle_beta   90.00
_cell.angle_gamma   90.00
#
_symmetry.space_group_name_H-M   'P 1'
#
loop_
_entity.id
_entity.type
_entity.pdbx_description
1 polymer ?
#
loop_
_entity_poly.entity_id
_entity_poly.type
_entity_poly.pdbx_seq_one_letter_code
_entity_poly.pdbx_strand_id
1 'polypeptide(L)'
;MSEEMVPGSQFKSLVEQDMQDCYLRYSMSVIVARALPDARDGFKPVHRRVMYSMHKLGVVPNKGTVKSARIVGDVIGKYHPHGDVAVYDTLARMAQDFSLRYPLVFGQGNFGSIDGDSPAAMRYTEAKMNNLGALMLEDLEKETVDMGPNYDESLEEPLVLPSALPNMIVNGTSGIAVGMATNMAPHNLREVGAAIHALAENPDLTGEDLMEYVKGPDFPTGAIVCGRSGIREAYLTGHGRVRVRARTEIETDAKGKPRIIVTEIPYMVNKAELCKKIADLVRDKRIDGITDIRDESSRDIRIVIELRRDAVGEVVLNNLFKYTQLQTTFSIYNLALVNNLPKLLTLKDLLQVYIDHRLDVITRATQFDLKKAAARLHIIEGLRIATQNIDEVVKIIRQSKTTEIAKQSLQDRFSLDEIQSQAIVDMRLAQLVGLNIEKLEAEYNELIATVADLKDILEKRERRVAIMLQKLDAVVDKYGDERRTTIGEAIDDSDDEDLIAEEEQVITLSKEGYIRRLPIDTFKAQNRGGKGIIGAGLKDEDNVEQIFTASTHSYLLVFTNKGRVYWTKVYRLPEGARNGKGRPIVNFVALTEGEKVQAIVPVRKFGGYFCLVFATKKGIINKMDLTLFSRPRKAGVNAISLDEDDELVKVQLVGMSAEEYEASKNASDDDSAEAVENAAEAQAAEAAIAEESESGDAEDFANRPIPKDLLMIATKNGQAVTFPISCFRAMGRGTHGVKGITLAEGDEVISLLWLKAGNKILTITEKGYGKRSEPGSYRVTRRGSKGVRNLNVTDKIGAAVFVESVADDYDLIITSKDGQVIRIKAADIRLTGRNAQGVKAITLRDGDVVKDATALPSVEDIEQDSADAKETFDKVKGVEVDDDSVVKDDAEKQEIGPTETEE
;
A
#
# COMPACT_ATOMS: atom_id res chain seq x y z
N MET A 1 -28.12 -44.18 -45.51
CA MET A 1 -27.03 -45.08 -45.10
C MET A 1 -26.96 -44.98 -43.59
N SER A 2 -27.27 -46.09 -42.93
CA SER A 2 -27.20 -46.27 -41.48
C SER A 2 -25.76 -46.10 -41.01
N GLU A 3 -25.51 -45.14 -40.13
CA GLU A 3 -24.29 -45.17 -39.32
C GLU A 3 -24.33 -46.46 -38.48
N GLU A 4 -23.31 -47.30 -38.65
CA GLU A 4 -23.15 -48.52 -37.86
C GLU A 4 -23.05 -48.16 -36.38
N MET A 5 -24.06 -48.58 -35.61
CA MET A 5 -24.07 -48.49 -34.16
C MET A 5 -22.97 -49.39 -33.60
N VAL A 6 -21.81 -48.83 -33.25
CA VAL A 6 -20.74 -49.53 -32.54
C VAL A 6 -21.12 -49.63 -31.05
N PRO A 7 -21.25 -50.83 -30.46
CA PRO A 7 -21.53 -50.98 -29.03
C PRO A 7 -20.39 -50.41 -28.19
N GLY A 8 -20.68 -49.46 -27.29
CA GLY A 8 -19.73 -48.87 -26.34
C GLY A 8 -19.30 -47.42 -26.60
N SER A 9 -19.38 -46.92 -27.85
CA SER A 9 -19.09 -45.51 -28.16
C SER A 9 -20.22 -44.58 -27.71
N GLN A 10 -21.49 -45.02 -27.84
CA GLN A 10 -22.65 -44.31 -27.31
C GLN A 10 -22.60 -44.16 -25.78
N PHE A 11 -22.11 -45.17 -25.04
CA PHE A 11 -22.00 -45.07 -23.57
C PHE A 11 -20.98 -44.02 -23.13
N LYS A 12 -19.88 -43.84 -23.87
CA LYS A 12 -18.88 -42.80 -23.57
C LYS A 12 -19.45 -41.40 -23.82
N SER A 13 -20.17 -41.20 -24.93
CA SER A 13 -20.83 -39.90 -25.22
C SER A 13 -22.00 -39.62 -24.30
N LEU A 14 -22.74 -40.64 -23.85
CA LEU A 14 -23.83 -40.51 -22.87
C LEU A 14 -23.29 -40.14 -21.48
N VAL A 15 -22.19 -40.76 -21.02
CA VAL A 15 -21.59 -40.38 -19.72
C VAL A 15 -21.03 -38.97 -19.77
N GLU A 16 -20.37 -38.57 -20.87
CA GLU A 16 -19.87 -37.20 -21.01
C GLU A 16 -21.01 -36.17 -21.03
N GLN A 17 -22.08 -36.45 -21.79
CA GLN A 17 -23.28 -35.60 -21.81
C GLN A 17 -23.99 -35.57 -20.44
N ASP A 18 -24.19 -36.71 -19.79
CA ASP A 18 -24.81 -36.80 -18.47
C ASP A 18 -23.97 -36.09 -17.41
N MET A 19 -22.64 -36.17 -17.48
CA MET A 19 -21.74 -35.43 -16.58
C MET A 19 -21.85 -33.92 -16.82
N GLN A 20 -21.84 -33.47 -18.08
CA GLN A 20 -22.02 -32.06 -18.42
C GLN A 20 -23.38 -31.54 -17.94
N ASP A 21 -24.45 -32.28 -18.17
CA ASP A 21 -25.81 -31.91 -17.76
C ASP A 21 -25.96 -31.87 -16.24
N CYS A 22 -25.46 -32.90 -15.52
CA CYS A 22 -25.49 -32.93 -14.07
C CYS A 22 -24.68 -31.78 -13.47
N TYR A 23 -23.48 -31.53 -13.99
CA TYR A 23 -22.63 -30.43 -13.55
C TYR A 23 -23.27 -29.07 -13.83
N LEU A 24 -23.88 -28.87 -15.01
CA LEU A 24 -24.54 -27.62 -15.38
C LEU A 24 -25.76 -27.35 -14.49
N ARG A 25 -26.61 -28.36 -14.26
CA ARG A 25 -27.79 -28.25 -13.38
C ARG A 25 -27.39 -27.91 -11.94
N TYR A 26 -26.38 -28.59 -11.41
CA TYR A 26 -25.85 -28.28 -10.08
C TYR A 26 -25.27 -26.87 -10.03
N SER A 27 -24.46 -26.49 -11.01
CA SER A 27 -23.84 -25.16 -11.09
C SER A 27 -24.87 -24.06 -11.14
N MET A 28 -25.88 -24.17 -12.03
CA MET A 28 -26.96 -23.19 -12.13
C MET A 28 -27.77 -23.08 -10.82
N SER A 29 -28.08 -24.22 -10.19
CA SER A 29 -28.78 -24.23 -8.90
C SER A 29 -27.98 -23.52 -7.80
N VAL A 30 -26.67 -23.76 -7.73
CA VAL A 30 -25.79 -23.11 -6.75
C VAL A 30 -25.66 -21.61 -7.02
N ILE A 31 -25.52 -21.20 -8.28
CA ILE A 31 -25.37 -19.80 -8.68
C ILE A 31 -26.65 -19.01 -8.36
N VAL A 32 -27.80 -19.47 -8.84
CA VAL A 32 -29.07 -18.70 -8.79
C VAL A 32 -29.80 -18.86 -7.46
N ALA A 33 -29.76 -20.05 -6.84
CA ALA A 33 -30.62 -20.39 -5.71
C ALA A 33 -29.86 -20.64 -4.40
N ARG A 34 -28.55 -20.36 -4.32
CA ARG A 34 -27.78 -20.59 -3.08
C ARG A 34 -26.74 -19.52 -2.78
N ALA A 35 -25.78 -19.31 -3.68
CA ALA A 35 -24.52 -18.65 -3.33
C ALA A 35 -24.53 -17.13 -3.55
N LEU A 36 -25.16 -16.65 -4.63
CA LEU A 36 -25.23 -15.22 -4.96
C LEU A 36 -26.50 -14.58 -4.40
N PRO A 37 -26.44 -13.31 -3.98
CA PRO A 37 -27.61 -12.53 -3.58
C PRO A 37 -28.40 -12.03 -4.81
N ASP A 38 -29.68 -11.71 -4.60
CA ASP A 38 -30.43 -10.86 -5.54
C ASP A 38 -30.05 -9.40 -5.31
N ALA A 39 -29.77 -8.66 -6.39
CA ALA A 39 -29.30 -7.28 -6.31
C ALA A 39 -30.35 -6.29 -5.76
N ARG A 40 -31.63 -6.67 -5.74
CA ARG A 40 -32.72 -5.79 -5.28
C ARG A 40 -32.84 -5.70 -3.76
N ASP A 41 -32.69 -6.83 -3.06
CA ASP A 41 -32.82 -6.91 -1.59
C ASP A 41 -31.50 -7.31 -0.88
N GLY A 42 -30.47 -7.71 -1.64
CA GLY A 42 -29.18 -8.13 -1.10
C GLY A 42 -29.19 -9.49 -0.41
N PHE A 43 -30.28 -10.25 -0.52
CA PHE A 43 -30.42 -11.53 0.16
C PHE A 43 -30.17 -12.72 -0.74
N LYS A 44 -29.50 -13.71 -0.16
CA LYS A 44 -29.55 -15.10 -0.63
C LYS A 44 -30.87 -15.76 -0.19
N PRO A 45 -31.32 -16.83 -0.84
CA PRO A 45 -32.61 -17.46 -0.52
C PRO A 45 -32.78 -17.85 0.96
N VAL A 46 -31.73 -18.34 1.63
CA VAL A 46 -31.81 -18.69 3.06
C VAL A 46 -32.15 -17.49 3.95
N HIS A 47 -31.56 -16.31 3.70
CA HIS A 47 -31.85 -15.09 4.46
C HIS A 47 -33.31 -14.66 4.26
N ARG A 48 -33.76 -14.66 2.99
CA ARG A 48 -35.13 -14.28 2.63
C ARG A 48 -36.17 -15.18 3.31
N ARG A 49 -35.93 -16.50 3.31
CA ARG A 49 -36.80 -17.49 3.95
C ARG A 49 -36.83 -17.36 5.46
N VAL A 50 -35.69 -17.08 6.10
CA VAL A 50 -35.65 -16.79 7.55
C VAL A 50 -36.50 -15.56 7.88
N MET A 51 -36.29 -14.45 7.17
CA MET A 51 -37.05 -13.21 7.40
C MET A 51 -38.55 -13.39 7.14
N TYR A 52 -38.92 -14.08 6.06
CA TYR A 52 -40.32 -14.36 5.72
C TYR A 52 -41.00 -15.30 6.73
N SER A 53 -40.33 -16.37 7.18
CA SER A 53 -40.85 -17.24 8.24
C SER A 53 -41.03 -16.49 9.56
N MET A 54 -40.06 -15.65 9.95
CA MET A 54 -40.19 -14.80 11.14
C MET A 54 -41.38 -13.85 11.03
N HIS A 55 -41.65 -13.30 9.84
CA HIS A 55 -42.82 -12.47 9.58
C HIS A 55 -44.13 -13.25 9.75
N LYS A 56 -44.26 -14.42 9.10
CA LYS A 56 -45.48 -15.25 9.17
C LYS A 56 -45.72 -15.85 10.56
N LEU A 57 -44.66 -16.15 11.33
CA LEU A 57 -44.76 -16.51 12.75
C LEU A 57 -45.11 -15.33 13.66
N GLY A 58 -45.10 -14.10 13.13
CA GLY A 58 -45.37 -12.88 13.88
C GLY A 58 -44.26 -12.51 14.87
N VAL A 59 -43.00 -12.89 14.59
CA VAL A 59 -41.81 -12.62 15.40
C VAL A 59 -41.24 -11.23 15.06
N VAL A 60 -42.03 -10.22 15.40
CA VAL A 60 -41.79 -8.80 15.08
C VAL A 60 -41.17 -8.03 16.26
N PRO A 61 -40.60 -6.83 16.05
CA PRO A 61 -39.82 -6.11 17.07
C PRO A 61 -40.58 -5.82 18.38
N ASN A 62 -41.88 -5.54 18.28
CA ASN A 62 -42.73 -5.16 19.43
C ASN A 62 -43.19 -6.35 20.28
N LYS A 63 -42.79 -7.58 19.94
CA LYS A 63 -43.09 -8.78 20.72
C LYS A 63 -41.87 -9.30 21.47
N GLY A 64 -42.12 -10.24 22.38
CA GLY A 64 -41.06 -11.01 23.04
C GLY A 64 -40.25 -11.82 22.04
N THR A 65 -39.02 -12.17 22.42
CA THR A 65 -38.19 -13.12 21.69
C THR A 65 -38.83 -14.51 21.70
N VAL A 66 -38.49 -15.33 20.71
CA VAL A 66 -38.89 -16.74 20.66
C VAL A 66 -37.66 -17.62 20.52
N LYS A 67 -37.75 -18.87 20.97
CA LYS A 67 -36.66 -19.85 20.84
C LYS A 67 -36.20 -19.96 19.38
N SER A 68 -34.90 -19.86 19.15
CA SER A 68 -34.31 -19.95 17.80
C SER A 68 -34.68 -21.27 17.12
N ALA A 69 -34.73 -22.37 17.88
CA ALA A 69 -35.18 -23.68 17.38
C ALA A 69 -36.59 -23.66 16.74
N ARG A 70 -37.50 -22.80 17.23
CA ARG A 70 -38.85 -22.66 16.65
C ARG A 70 -38.80 -21.98 15.28
N ILE A 71 -37.97 -20.95 15.13
CA ILE A 71 -37.79 -20.24 13.86
C ILE A 71 -37.13 -21.17 12.85
N VAL A 72 -36.02 -21.81 13.24
CA VAL A 72 -35.28 -22.74 12.39
C VAL A 72 -36.17 -23.91 11.94
N GLY A 73 -36.95 -24.50 12.85
CA GLY A 73 -37.87 -25.59 12.52
C GLY A 73 -38.95 -25.18 11.51
N ASP A 74 -39.51 -23.97 11.62
CA ASP A 74 -40.51 -23.46 10.67
C ASP A 74 -39.91 -23.19 9.28
N VAL A 75 -38.71 -22.62 9.23
CA VAL A 75 -37.99 -22.36 7.98
C VAL A 75 -37.71 -23.66 7.24
N ILE A 76 -37.20 -24.69 7.93
CA ILE A 76 -36.87 -25.98 7.29
C ILE A 76 -38.14 -26.71 6.87
N GLY A 77 -39.16 -26.71 7.74
CA GLY A 77 -40.40 -27.44 7.49
C GLY A 77 -41.23 -26.88 6.34
N LYS A 78 -41.05 -25.60 5.96
CA LYS A 78 -41.89 -24.93 4.94
C LYS A 78 -41.14 -24.42 3.73
N TYR A 79 -39.91 -23.94 3.88
CA TYR A 79 -39.27 -23.12 2.85
C TYR A 79 -37.85 -23.60 2.46
N HIS A 80 -37.07 -24.12 3.40
CA HIS A 80 -35.66 -24.44 3.19
C HIS A 80 -35.34 -25.92 3.41
N PRO A 81 -35.35 -26.77 2.37
CA PRO A 81 -35.21 -28.23 2.49
C PRO A 81 -33.74 -28.67 2.71
N HIS A 82 -32.99 -27.95 3.53
CA HIS A 82 -31.60 -28.20 3.86
C HIS A 82 -31.39 -28.24 5.37
N GLY A 83 -30.17 -28.61 5.80
CA GLY A 83 -29.84 -28.80 7.22
C GLY A 83 -30.11 -27.58 8.09
N ASP A 84 -30.46 -27.85 9.34
CA ASP A 84 -30.76 -26.87 10.38
C ASP A 84 -29.58 -25.95 10.73
N VAL A 85 -28.37 -26.49 10.69
CA VAL A 85 -27.13 -25.73 10.94
C VAL A 85 -27.02 -24.52 10.02
N ALA A 86 -27.26 -24.67 8.73
CA ALA A 86 -27.13 -23.56 7.76
C ALA A 86 -28.14 -22.42 8.05
N VAL A 87 -29.36 -22.78 8.43
CA VAL A 87 -30.41 -21.82 8.78
C VAL A 87 -30.09 -21.13 10.12
N TYR A 88 -29.61 -21.89 11.11
CA TYR A 88 -29.25 -21.34 12.41
C TYR A 88 -28.04 -20.41 12.34
N ASP A 89 -27.00 -20.79 11.60
CA ASP A 89 -25.83 -19.94 11.38
C ASP A 89 -26.19 -18.65 10.66
N THR A 90 -27.12 -18.72 9.69
CA THR A 90 -27.67 -17.54 9.01
C THR A 90 -28.41 -16.63 10.00
N LEU A 91 -29.29 -17.20 10.83
CA LEU A 91 -29.99 -16.46 11.87
C LEU A 91 -29.02 -15.81 12.86
N ALA A 92 -27.97 -16.54 13.26
CA ALA A 92 -26.99 -16.06 14.21
C ALA A 92 -26.16 -14.91 13.64
N ARG A 93 -25.66 -15.04 12.41
CA ARG A 93 -24.92 -13.95 11.72
C ARG A 93 -25.77 -12.69 11.56
N MET A 94 -27.07 -12.83 11.29
CA MET A 94 -27.98 -11.68 11.20
C MET A 94 -28.19 -10.94 12.53
N ALA A 95 -27.80 -11.54 13.65
CA ALA A 95 -27.87 -10.96 14.99
C ALA A 95 -26.52 -10.45 15.52
N GLN A 96 -25.40 -10.77 14.86
CA GLN A 96 -24.04 -10.40 15.28
C GLN A 96 -23.66 -9.00 14.74
N ASP A 97 -23.37 -8.07 15.65
CA ASP A 97 -22.98 -6.69 15.33
C ASP A 97 -21.55 -6.54 14.80
N PHE A 98 -20.68 -7.52 15.04
CA PHE A 98 -19.35 -7.63 14.43
C PHE A 98 -19.40 -8.29 13.04
N SER A 99 -20.49 -8.96 12.67
CA SER A 99 -20.67 -9.61 11.36
C SER A 99 -21.45 -8.75 10.38
N LEU A 100 -22.49 -8.03 10.83
CA LEU A 100 -23.28 -7.13 9.99
C LEU A 100 -23.13 -5.70 10.47
N ARG A 101 -22.97 -4.76 9.54
CA ARG A 101 -22.89 -3.34 9.85
C ARG A 101 -24.19 -2.81 10.47
N TYR A 102 -25.31 -3.34 10.02
CA TYR A 102 -26.66 -3.10 10.49
C TYR A 102 -27.38 -4.45 10.69
N PRO A 103 -27.31 -5.04 11.91
CA PRO A 103 -28.02 -6.28 12.22
C PRO A 103 -29.51 -6.18 11.88
N LEU A 104 -30.12 -7.30 11.50
CA LEU A 104 -31.54 -7.38 11.13
C LEU A 104 -32.35 -8.19 12.13
N VAL A 105 -31.66 -8.98 12.95
CA VAL A 105 -32.22 -9.81 14.01
C VAL A 105 -31.69 -9.31 15.35
N PHE A 106 -32.57 -9.30 16.34
CA PHE A 106 -32.18 -9.15 17.73
C PHE A 106 -32.08 -10.54 18.36
N GLY A 107 -30.89 -10.89 18.84
CA GLY A 107 -30.62 -12.14 19.55
C GLY A 107 -30.55 -11.95 21.06
N GLN A 108 -31.11 -12.90 21.82
CA GLN A 108 -30.95 -13.01 23.27
C GLN A 108 -30.28 -14.35 23.63
N GLY A 109 -29.18 -14.26 24.38
CA GLY A 109 -28.30 -15.38 24.70
C GLY A 109 -26.92 -15.23 24.05
N ASN A 110 -26.11 -16.29 24.07
CA ASN A 110 -24.80 -16.28 23.43
C ASN A 110 -24.94 -16.57 21.92
N PHE A 111 -24.77 -15.53 21.11
CA PHE A 111 -24.80 -15.58 19.64
C PHE A 111 -23.40 -15.67 19.02
N GLY A 112 -22.38 -16.04 19.79
CA GLY A 112 -20.99 -16.09 19.36
C GLY A 112 -20.23 -14.79 19.65
N SER A 113 -18.93 -14.80 19.41
CA SER A 113 -18.01 -13.70 19.73
C SER A 113 -17.05 -13.44 18.57
N ILE A 114 -16.36 -12.29 18.61
CA ILE A 114 -15.28 -11.97 17.67
C ILE A 114 -14.04 -12.85 17.86
N ASP A 115 -13.98 -13.59 18.96
CA ASP A 115 -12.94 -14.60 19.25
C ASP A 115 -13.13 -15.91 18.45
N GLY A 116 -14.22 -15.99 17.67
CA GLY A 116 -14.57 -17.16 16.88
C GLY A 116 -15.36 -18.21 17.66
N ASP A 117 -15.85 -17.87 18.86
CA ASP A 117 -16.76 -18.76 19.57
C ASP A 117 -18.05 -18.93 18.76
N SER A 118 -18.42 -20.18 18.53
CA SER A 118 -19.69 -20.50 17.88
C SER A 118 -20.88 -20.06 18.75
N PRO A 119 -22.03 -19.70 18.14
CA PRO A 119 -23.24 -19.43 18.90
C PRO A 119 -23.63 -20.66 19.74
N ALA A 120 -24.22 -20.42 20.91
CA ALA A 120 -24.76 -21.50 21.72
C ALA A 120 -25.85 -22.25 20.94
N ALA A 121 -26.13 -23.50 21.31
CA ALA A 121 -27.15 -24.29 20.61
C ALA A 121 -28.52 -23.57 20.55
N MET A 122 -29.24 -23.71 19.43
CA MET A 122 -30.52 -23.04 19.15
C MET A 122 -31.65 -23.28 20.17
N ARG A 123 -31.48 -24.25 21.09
CA ARG A 123 -32.37 -24.49 22.23
C ARG A 123 -32.22 -23.46 23.37
N TYR A 124 -31.07 -22.82 23.46
CA TYR A 124 -30.77 -21.82 24.50
C TYR A 124 -30.98 -20.39 24.02
N THR A 125 -30.68 -20.12 22.76
CA THR A 125 -30.83 -18.79 22.18
C THR A 125 -32.28 -18.49 21.81
N GLU A 126 -32.61 -17.21 21.86
CA GLU A 126 -33.88 -16.67 21.40
C GLU A 126 -33.64 -15.52 20.43
N ALA A 127 -34.55 -15.32 19.49
CA ALA A 127 -34.41 -14.28 18.47
C ALA A 127 -35.75 -13.61 18.16
N LYS A 128 -35.68 -12.39 17.65
CA LYS A 128 -36.78 -11.69 16.96
C LYS A 128 -36.24 -10.74 15.90
N MET A 129 -37.08 -10.30 14.96
CA MET A 129 -36.67 -9.22 14.07
C MET A 129 -36.43 -7.96 14.88
N ASN A 130 -35.40 -7.20 14.52
CA ASN A 130 -35.26 -5.83 15.00
C ASN A 130 -36.01 -4.88 14.04
N ASN A 131 -36.00 -3.57 14.36
CA ASN A 131 -36.77 -2.62 13.56
C ASN A 131 -36.26 -2.50 12.11
N LEU A 132 -34.96 -2.65 11.87
CA LEU A 132 -34.38 -2.65 10.51
C LEU A 132 -34.77 -3.91 9.73
N GLY A 133 -34.75 -5.08 10.37
CA GLY A 133 -35.23 -6.32 9.76
C GLY A 133 -36.70 -6.24 9.36
N ALA A 134 -37.54 -5.58 10.17
CA ALA A 134 -38.96 -5.39 9.84
C ALA A 134 -39.17 -4.52 8.59
N LEU A 135 -38.30 -3.52 8.35
CA LEU A 135 -38.36 -2.66 7.15
C LEU A 135 -38.10 -3.43 5.84
N MET A 136 -37.39 -4.57 5.91
CA MET A 136 -37.20 -5.42 4.74
C MET A 136 -38.51 -5.98 4.20
N LEU A 137 -39.52 -6.15 5.07
CA LEU A 137 -40.81 -6.78 4.80
C LEU A 137 -41.97 -5.75 4.77
N GLU A 138 -41.67 -4.45 4.85
CA GLU A 138 -42.68 -3.40 4.82
C GLU A 138 -43.51 -3.48 3.53
N ASP A 139 -44.84 -3.35 3.65
CA ASP A 139 -45.80 -3.41 2.54
C ASP A 139 -45.89 -4.76 1.80
N LEU A 140 -45.28 -5.85 2.29
CA LEU A 140 -45.32 -7.17 1.64
C LEU A 140 -46.75 -7.68 1.34
N GLU A 141 -47.71 -7.41 2.24
CA GLU A 141 -49.11 -7.83 2.11
C GLU A 141 -49.91 -7.00 1.08
N LYS A 142 -49.28 -6.00 0.43
CA LYS A 142 -49.89 -5.15 -0.62
C LYS A 142 -49.52 -5.59 -2.04
N GLU A 143 -49.24 -6.88 -2.25
CA GLU A 143 -48.89 -7.45 -3.57
C GLU A 143 -47.69 -6.73 -4.24
N THR A 144 -46.73 -6.24 -3.44
CA THR A 144 -45.60 -5.42 -3.90
C THR A 144 -44.48 -6.19 -4.57
N VAL A 145 -44.46 -7.51 -4.44
CA VAL A 145 -43.43 -8.40 -4.98
C VAL A 145 -44.09 -9.67 -5.49
N ASP A 146 -43.39 -10.38 -6.38
CA ASP A 146 -43.89 -11.64 -6.91
C ASP A 146 -43.68 -12.78 -5.90
N MET A 147 -44.73 -13.57 -5.76
CA MET A 147 -44.73 -14.81 -5.00
C MET A 147 -44.45 -15.99 -5.95
N GLY A 148 -43.71 -16.98 -5.46
CA GLY A 148 -43.48 -18.25 -6.16
C GLY A 148 -43.77 -19.43 -5.25
N PRO A 149 -43.95 -20.64 -5.80
CA PRO A 149 -44.14 -21.83 -4.99
C PRO A 149 -42.89 -22.13 -4.15
N ASN A 150 -43.10 -22.68 -2.95
CA ASN A 150 -42.03 -23.28 -2.16
C ASN A 150 -41.55 -24.60 -2.80
N TYR A 151 -40.60 -25.29 -2.14
CA TYR A 151 -39.94 -26.46 -2.72
C TYR A 151 -40.86 -27.67 -2.98
N ASP A 152 -42.02 -27.76 -2.32
CA ASP A 152 -43.02 -28.83 -2.50
C ASP A 152 -44.35 -28.34 -3.07
N GLU A 153 -44.38 -27.08 -3.54
CA GLU A 153 -45.55 -26.40 -4.13
C GLU A 153 -46.79 -26.34 -3.22
N SER A 154 -46.66 -26.61 -1.92
CA SER A 154 -47.77 -26.54 -0.95
C SER A 154 -48.03 -25.12 -0.41
N LEU A 155 -47.03 -24.24 -0.51
CA LEU A 155 -47.06 -22.86 -0.01
C LEU A 155 -46.44 -21.90 -1.01
N GLU A 156 -46.66 -20.61 -0.80
CA GLU A 156 -45.97 -19.54 -1.54
C GLU A 156 -44.91 -18.83 -0.69
N GLU A 157 -43.81 -18.44 -1.33
CA GLU A 157 -42.73 -17.62 -0.79
C GLU A 157 -42.39 -16.43 -1.71
N PRO A 158 -41.98 -15.28 -1.17
CA PRO A 158 -41.60 -14.13 -1.99
C PRO A 158 -40.27 -14.39 -2.71
N LEU A 159 -40.22 -14.08 -4.01
CA LEU A 159 -38.99 -14.22 -4.81
C LEU A 159 -37.95 -13.15 -4.45
N VAL A 160 -38.41 -11.96 -4.05
CA VAL A 160 -37.63 -10.80 -3.59
C VAL A 160 -38.40 -10.11 -2.46
N LEU A 161 -37.74 -9.39 -1.56
CA LEU A 161 -38.42 -8.59 -0.53
C LEU A 161 -38.61 -7.12 -0.95
N PRO A 162 -39.64 -6.42 -0.43
CA PRO A 162 -39.85 -4.99 -0.68
C PRO A 162 -38.64 -4.10 -0.33
N SER A 163 -37.87 -4.49 0.68
CA SER A 163 -36.55 -3.94 1.03
C SER A 163 -36.52 -2.41 1.19
N ALA A 164 -37.20 -1.85 2.18
CA ALA A 164 -37.14 -0.40 2.43
C ALA A 164 -35.74 0.10 2.86
N LEU A 165 -34.84 -0.80 3.28
CA LEU A 165 -33.41 -0.53 3.50
C LEU A 165 -32.61 -0.92 2.23
N PRO A 166 -31.60 -0.14 1.78
CA PRO A 166 -30.65 -0.54 0.73
C PRO A 166 -29.64 -1.59 1.23
N ASN A 167 -30.16 -2.75 1.68
CA ASN A 167 -29.46 -3.75 2.48
C ASN A 167 -28.19 -4.30 1.82
N MET A 168 -28.21 -4.58 0.51
CA MET A 168 -27.04 -5.09 -0.22
C MET A 168 -25.82 -4.17 -0.06
N ILE A 169 -26.05 -2.86 -0.12
CA ILE A 169 -24.98 -1.85 -0.11
C ILE A 169 -24.50 -1.62 1.34
N VAL A 170 -25.44 -1.47 2.28
CA VAL A 170 -25.10 -1.12 3.67
C VAL A 170 -24.52 -2.29 4.46
N ASN A 171 -24.97 -3.52 4.22
CA ASN A 171 -24.48 -4.71 4.93
C ASN A 171 -23.44 -5.51 4.14
N GLY A 172 -23.41 -5.38 2.81
CA GLY A 172 -22.59 -6.23 1.97
C GLY A 172 -23.03 -7.70 2.02
N THR A 173 -22.25 -8.56 1.40
CA THR A 173 -22.50 -10.01 1.33
C THR A 173 -21.27 -10.71 0.79
N SER A 174 -21.06 -11.95 1.19
CA SER A 174 -20.00 -12.79 0.65
C SER A 174 -20.53 -14.17 0.30
N GLY A 175 -20.01 -14.77 -0.76
CA GLY A 175 -20.47 -16.06 -1.24
C GLY A 175 -19.56 -16.67 -2.28
N ILE A 176 -19.37 -17.99 -2.19
CA ILE A 176 -18.62 -18.77 -3.16
C ILE A 176 -19.63 -19.64 -3.91
N ALA A 177 -19.72 -19.46 -5.23
CA ALA A 177 -20.56 -20.25 -6.12
C ALA A 177 -19.69 -21.24 -6.92
N VAL A 178 -20.23 -21.81 -8.01
CA VAL A 178 -19.44 -22.63 -8.93
C VAL A 178 -18.81 -21.74 -9.99
N GLY A 179 -17.48 -21.69 -10.04
CA GLY A 179 -16.71 -20.88 -11.00
C GLY A 179 -16.73 -19.36 -10.78
N MET A 180 -17.37 -18.88 -9.70
CA MET A 180 -17.46 -17.44 -9.39
C MET A 180 -17.62 -17.22 -7.88
N ALA A 181 -17.31 -16.00 -7.43
CA ALA A 181 -17.48 -15.58 -6.04
C ALA A 181 -18.00 -14.14 -5.98
N THR A 182 -18.58 -13.78 -4.84
CA THR A 182 -18.98 -12.41 -4.50
C THR A 182 -18.41 -12.05 -3.14
N ASN A 183 -17.94 -10.82 -3.00
CA ASN A 183 -17.45 -10.27 -1.74
C ASN A 183 -17.66 -8.75 -1.72
N MET A 184 -18.82 -8.33 -1.24
CA MET A 184 -19.23 -6.93 -1.16
C MET A 184 -18.93 -6.37 0.22
N ALA A 185 -18.32 -5.20 0.26
CA ALA A 185 -18.04 -4.50 1.51
C ALA A 185 -19.31 -3.77 2.02
N PRO A 186 -19.50 -3.67 3.35
CA PRO A 186 -20.55 -2.85 3.95
C PRO A 186 -20.27 -1.35 3.80
N HIS A 187 -21.32 -0.52 3.88
CA HIS A 187 -21.26 0.93 3.73
C HIS A 187 -22.12 1.64 4.77
N ASN A 188 -21.83 2.93 5.00
CA ASN A 188 -22.59 3.75 5.92
C ASN A 188 -23.96 4.13 5.35
N LEU A 189 -25.03 3.98 6.15
CA LEU A 189 -26.41 4.25 5.72
C LEU A 189 -26.66 5.71 5.36
N ARG A 190 -26.04 6.68 6.04
CA ARG A 190 -26.23 8.12 5.71
C ARG A 190 -25.59 8.47 4.38
N GLU A 191 -24.38 7.96 4.14
CA GLU A 191 -23.66 8.16 2.87
C GLU A 191 -24.42 7.52 1.69
N VAL A 192 -24.89 6.28 1.85
CA VAL A 192 -25.70 5.59 0.84
C VAL A 192 -27.03 6.32 0.63
N GLY A 193 -27.69 6.79 1.70
CA GLY A 193 -28.92 7.58 1.60
C GLY A 193 -28.73 8.85 0.77
N ALA A 194 -27.66 9.61 1.04
CA ALA A 194 -27.34 10.81 0.28
C ALA A 194 -27.03 10.50 -1.20
N ALA A 195 -26.33 9.40 -1.48
CA ALA A 195 -26.04 8.98 -2.86
C ALA A 195 -27.31 8.55 -3.62
N ILE A 196 -28.24 7.87 -2.95
CA ILE A 196 -29.56 7.54 -3.52
C ILE A 196 -30.34 8.81 -3.83
N HIS A 197 -30.34 9.79 -2.93
CA HIS A 197 -30.98 11.09 -3.15
C HIS A 197 -30.44 11.77 -4.41
N ALA A 198 -29.12 11.90 -4.50
CA ALA A 198 -28.44 12.52 -5.63
C ALA A 198 -28.75 11.81 -6.96
N LEU A 199 -28.68 10.47 -6.98
CA LEU A 199 -28.93 9.68 -8.20
C LEU A 199 -30.40 9.66 -8.61
N ALA A 200 -31.33 9.69 -7.64
CA ALA A 200 -32.76 9.71 -7.93
C ALA A 200 -33.22 11.03 -8.56
N GLU A 201 -32.61 12.15 -8.14
CA GLU A 201 -32.85 13.49 -8.70
C GLU A 201 -32.10 13.70 -10.03
N ASN A 202 -30.88 13.20 -10.14
CA ASN A 202 -30.07 13.28 -11.35
C ASN A 202 -29.54 11.91 -11.80
N PRO A 203 -30.26 11.20 -12.70
CA PRO A 203 -29.84 9.88 -13.20
C PRO A 203 -28.53 9.89 -14.00
N ASP A 204 -28.08 11.05 -14.48
CA ASP A 204 -26.89 11.18 -15.32
C ASP A 204 -25.58 11.27 -14.51
N LEU A 205 -25.66 11.31 -13.17
CA LEU A 205 -24.47 11.30 -12.31
C LEU A 205 -23.52 10.15 -12.65
N THR A 206 -22.24 10.45 -12.75
CA THR A 206 -21.21 9.45 -13.03
C THR A 206 -20.83 8.67 -11.77
N GLY A 207 -20.14 7.55 -11.94
CA GLY A 207 -19.60 6.80 -10.81
C GLY A 207 -18.61 7.61 -9.97
N GLU A 208 -17.92 8.60 -10.56
CA GLU A 208 -17.01 9.49 -9.83
C GLU A 208 -17.75 10.50 -8.97
N ASP A 209 -18.82 11.10 -9.49
CA ASP A 209 -19.65 12.06 -8.74
C ASP A 209 -20.26 11.41 -7.49
N LEU A 210 -20.64 10.13 -7.59
CA LEU A 210 -21.19 9.36 -6.46
C LEU A 210 -20.18 9.13 -5.33
N MET A 211 -18.88 9.24 -5.61
CA MET A 211 -17.82 9.11 -4.58
C MET A 211 -17.74 10.32 -3.64
N GLU A 212 -18.33 11.46 -4.02
CA GLU A 212 -18.46 12.61 -3.11
C GLU A 212 -19.42 12.30 -1.95
N TYR A 213 -20.41 11.44 -2.20
CA TYR A 213 -21.40 11.00 -1.21
C TYR A 213 -20.96 9.74 -0.48
N VAL A 214 -20.51 8.71 -1.22
CA VAL A 214 -20.04 7.44 -0.65
C VAL A 214 -18.51 7.43 -0.61
N LYS A 215 -17.96 7.67 0.59
CA LYS A 215 -16.51 7.86 0.75
C LYS A 215 -15.72 6.56 0.58
N GLY A 216 -16.34 5.43 0.93
CA GLY A 216 -15.68 4.13 0.97
C GLY A 216 -16.47 3.11 1.80
N PRO A 217 -15.96 1.88 1.93
CA PRO A 217 -16.50 0.89 2.85
C PRO A 217 -16.58 1.40 4.30
N ASP A 218 -17.59 0.96 5.06
CA ASP A 218 -17.75 1.22 6.49
C ASP A 218 -17.97 -0.12 7.22
N PHE A 219 -16.90 -0.67 7.79
CA PHE A 219 -16.90 -1.97 8.44
C PHE A 219 -17.48 -1.89 9.85
N PRO A 220 -18.20 -2.92 10.33
CA PRO A 220 -18.74 -2.96 11.68
C PRO A 220 -17.67 -2.81 12.77
N THR A 221 -16.45 -3.29 12.51
CA THR A 221 -15.31 -3.27 13.44
C THR A 221 -14.48 -1.98 13.38
N GLY A 222 -14.84 -1.01 12.52
CA GLY A 222 -14.07 0.22 12.33
C GLY A 222 -12.85 -0.01 11.45
N ALA A 223 -11.65 0.13 12.02
CA ALA A 223 -10.34 0.04 11.39
C ALA A 223 -10.06 1.20 10.41
N ILE A 224 -8.89 1.13 9.76
CA ILE A 224 -8.38 2.16 8.86
C ILE A 224 -8.26 1.56 7.46
N VAL A 225 -9.02 2.08 6.49
CA VAL A 225 -8.80 1.77 5.07
C VAL A 225 -7.67 2.65 4.55
N CYS A 226 -6.72 2.04 3.85
CA CYS A 226 -5.48 2.68 3.48
C CYS A 226 -5.48 3.01 1.99
N GLY A 227 -5.49 4.31 1.67
CA GLY A 227 -5.58 4.81 0.30
C GLY A 227 -6.99 4.75 -0.30
N ARG A 228 -7.15 5.41 -1.45
CA ARG A 228 -8.44 5.55 -2.17
C ARG A 228 -8.46 4.88 -3.53
N SER A 229 -7.31 4.48 -4.08
CA SER A 229 -7.20 3.88 -5.41
C SER A 229 -8.06 2.62 -5.55
N GLY A 230 -7.93 1.69 -4.59
CA GLY A 230 -8.71 0.45 -4.58
C GLY A 230 -10.21 0.65 -4.37
N ILE A 231 -10.61 1.71 -3.65
CA ILE A 231 -12.02 2.09 -3.49
C ILE A 231 -12.56 2.58 -4.83
N ARG A 232 -11.84 3.48 -5.50
CA ARG A 232 -12.22 4.03 -6.81
C ARG A 232 -12.35 2.93 -7.84
N GLU A 233 -11.39 2.00 -7.90
CA GLU A 233 -11.43 0.85 -8.80
C GLU A 233 -12.69 0.00 -8.56
N ALA A 234 -12.97 -0.34 -7.30
CA ALA A 234 -14.13 -1.13 -6.91
C ALA A 234 -15.46 -0.47 -7.28
N TYR A 235 -15.57 0.86 -7.12
CA TYR A 235 -16.81 1.57 -7.43
C TYR A 235 -17.04 1.78 -8.92
N LEU A 236 -15.98 1.99 -9.70
CA LEU A 236 -16.10 2.22 -11.15
C LEU A 236 -16.19 0.93 -11.97
N THR A 237 -15.68 -0.19 -11.46
CA THR A 237 -15.61 -1.45 -12.23
C THR A 237 -16.35 -2.61 -11.56
N GLY A 238 -16.77 -2.47 -10.31
CA GLY A 238 -17.35 -3.53 -9.49
C GLY A 238 -16.33 -4.47 -8.84
N HIS A 239 -15.03 -4.29 -9.07
CA HIS A 239 -13.97 -5.07 -8.41
C HIS A 239 -12.77 -4.19 -8.03
N GLY A 240 -12.13 -4.49 -6.91
CA GLY A 240 -10.97 -3.73 -6.45
C GLY A 240 -10.43 -4.28 -5.13
N ARG A 241 -9.24 -3.86 -4.73
CA ARG A 241 -8.61 -4.35 -3.49
C ARG A 241 -8.33 -3.18 -2.55
N VAL A 242 -8.81 -3.29 -1.31
CA VAL A 242 -8.55 -2.27 -0.28
C VAL A 242 -7.73 -2.87 0.85
N ARG A 243 -6.64 -2.20 1.23
CA ARG A 243 -5.87 -2.57 2.42
C ARG A 243 -6.56 -1.99 3.65
N VAL A 244 -6.74 -2.82 4.68
CA VAL A 244 -7.41 -2.48 5.94
C VAL A 244 -6.44 -2.75 7.08
N ARG A 245 -6.19 -1.74 7.91
CA ARG A 245 -5.25 -1.76 9.03
C ARG A 245 -5.98 -1.55 10.35
N ALA A 246 -5.56 -2.25 11.38
CA ALA A 246 -6.03 -2.10 12.75
C ALA A 246 -5.80 -0.67 13.25
N ARG A 247 -6.68 -0.18 14.15
CA ARG A 247 -6.42 1.08 14.87
C ARG A 247 -5.53 0.78 16.06
N THR A 248 -4.38 1.45 16.10
CA THR A 248 -3.37 1.23 17.13
C THR A 248 -2.85 2.54 17.71
N GLU A 249 -2.50 2.51 18.98
CA GLU A 249 -1.86 3.61 19.70
C GLU A 249 -0.62 3.09 20.44
N ILE A 250 0.44 3.89 20.50
CA ILE A 250 1.64 3.58 21.29
C ILE A 250 1.55 4.38 22.58
N GLU A 251 1.51 3.67 23.70
CA GLU A 251 1.50 4.26 25.04
C GLU A 251 2.77 3.87 25.81
N THR A 252 3.06 4.61 26.87
CA THR A 252 4.09 4.22 27.85
C THR A 252 3.41 3.92 29.18
N ASP A 253 3.76 2.80 29.81
CA ASP A 253 3.21 2.44 31.12
C ASP A 253 3.77 3.36 32.24
N ALA A 254 3.20 3.24 33.45
CA ALA A 254 3.64 4.02 34.61
C ALA A 254 5.10 3.75 35.04
N LYS A 255 5.74 2.70 34.51
CA LYS A 255 7.14 2.30 34.79
C LYS A 255 8.08 2.65 33.63
N GLY A 256 7.62 3.41 32.64
CA GLY A 256 8.41 3.86 31.47
C GLY A 256 8.60 2.80 30.38
N LYS A 257 7.82 1.72 30.38
CA LYS A 257 7.91 0.63 29.39
C LYS A 257 6.91 0.87 28.23
N PRO A 258 7.36 0.87 26.97
CA PRO A 258 6.47 1.09 25.83
C PRO A 258 5.51 -0.08 25.62
N ARG A 259 4.28 0.20 25.17
CA ARG A 259 3.26 -0.77 24.82
C ARG A 259 2.45 -0.32 23.60
N ILE A 260 2.08 -1.26 22.74
CA ILE A 260 1.16 -1.04 21.62
C ILE A 260 -0.23 -1.46 22.08
N ILE A 261 -1.20 -0.59 21.91
CA ILE A 261 -2.62 -0.82 22.19
C ILE A 261 -3.36 -0.94 20.87
N VAL A 262 -4.04 -2.06 20.64
CA VAL A 262 -4.92 -2.26 19.49
C VAL A 262 -6.37 -2.08 19.95
N THR A 263 -7.08 -1.10 19.37
CA THR A 263 -8.45 -0.74 19.74
C THR A 263 -9.49 -1.20 18.70
N GLU A 264 -9.09 -1.38 17.45
CA GLU A 264 -9.96 -1.89 16.37
C GLU A 264 -9.15 -2.86 15.50
N ILE A 265 -9.78 -3.95 15.05
CA ILE A 265 -9.16 -4.94 14.15
C ILE A 265 -9.84 -4.94 12.78
N PRO A 266 -9.13 -5.36 11.70
CA PRO A 266 -9.72 -5.44 10.38
C PRO A 266 -10.94 -6.38 10.34
N TYR A 267 -11.82 -6.14 9.38
CA TYR A 267 -13.07 -6.88 9.23
C TYR A 267 -12.84 -8.37 8.96
N MET A 268 -13.68 -9.23 9.57
CA MET A 268 -13.58 -10.70 9.53
C MET A 268 -12.27 -11.30 10.09
N VAL A 269 -11.49 -10.55 10.86
CA VAL A 269 -10.32 -11.10 11.57
C VAL A 269 -10.74 -11.65 12.93
N ASN A 270 -10.33 -12.89 13.21
CA ASN A 270 -10.52 -13.51 14.52
C ASN A 270 -9.46 -12.97 15.50
N LYS A 271 -9.91 -12.39 16.61
CA LYS A 271 -9.03 -11.78 17.62
C LYS A 271 -8.12 -12.81 18.31
N ALA A 272 -8.66 -13.96 18.71
CA ALA A 272 -7.90 -15.01 19.39
C ALA A 272 -6.83 -15.64 18.47
N GLU A 273 -7.16 -15.89 17.19
CA GLU A 273 -6.19 -16.38 16.20
C GLU A 273 -5.10 -15.35 15.92
N LEU A 274 -5.44 -14.07 15.87
CA LEU A 274 -4.47 -12.99 15.72
C LEU A 274 -3.47 -12.97 16.88
N CYS A 275 -3.96 -12.99 18.12
CA CYS A 275 -3.11 -13.04 19.32
C CYS A 275 -2.20 -14.27 19.31
N LYS A 276 -2.74 -15.43 18.92
CA LYS A 276 -1.96 -16.67 18.78
C LYS A 276 -0.87 -16.54 17.72
N LYS A 277 -1.19 -15.97 16.55
CA LYS A 277 -0.22 -15.74 15.47
C LYS A 277 0.91 -14.82 15.90
N ILE A 278 0.60 -13.75 16.64
CA ILE A 278 1.63 -12.85 17.19
C ILE A 278 2.53 -13.63 18.16
N ALA A 279 1.95 -14.42 19.06
CA ALA A 279 2.72 -15.23 20.01
C ALA A 279 3.64 -16.25 19.32
N ASP A 280 3.17 -16.88 18.24
CA ASP A 280 3.98 -17.81 17.44
C ASP A 280 5.13 -17.08 16.72
N LEU A 281 4.90 -15.89 16.14
CA LEU A 281 5.96 -15.08 15.52
C LEU A 281 7.03 -14.61 16.50
N VAL A 282 6.64 -14.32 17.75
CA VAL A 282 7.58 -13.98 18.83
C VAL A 282 8.37 -15.21 19.25
N ARG A 283 7.72 -16.38 19.38
CA ARG A 283 8.37 -17.66 19.73
C ARG A 283 9.41 -18.06 18.66
N ASP A 284 9.06 -17.88 17.39
CA ASP A 284 9.91 -18.19 16.24
C ASP A 284 10.99 -17.12 15.98
N LYS A 285 11.06 -16.07 16.83
CA LYS A 285 11.99 -14.95 16.72
C LYS A 285 11.92 -14.20 15.39
N ARG A 286 10.76 -14.24 14.72
CA ARG A 286 10.50 -13.46 13.51
C ARG A 286 10.20 -12.00 13.81
N ILE A 287 9.60 -11.73 14.98
CA ILE A 287 9.40 -10.39 15.52
C ILE A 287 10.12 -10.31 16.85
N ASP A 288 11.13 -9.44 16.95
CA ASP A 288 11.83 -9.17 18.21
C ASP A 288 11.26 -7.92 18.90
N GLY A 289 11.51 -7.80 20.20
CA GLY A 289 11.11 -6.64 20.99
C GLY A 289 9.77 -6.75 21.72
N ILE A 290 8.97 -7.80 21.51
CA ILE A 290 7.74 -8.08 22.29
C ILE A 290 8.08 -8.90 23.52
N THR A 291 7.49 -8.54 24.66
CA THR A 291 7.70 -9.20 25.97
C THR A 291 6.46 -9.94 26.47
N ASP A 292 5.27 -9.40 26.21
CA ASP A 292 4.00 -10.00 26.65
C ASP A 292 2.86 -9.54 25.72
N ILE A 293 1.80 -10.34 25.64
CA ILE A 293 0.58 -10.04 24.87
C ILE A 293 -0.61 -10.37 25.77
N ARG A 294 -1.47 -9.38 26.02
CA ARG A 294 -2.67 -9.54 26.83
C ARG A 294 -3.89 -9.04 26.09
N ASP A 295 -4.98 -9.79 26.20
CA ASP A 295 -6.29 -9.35 25.77
C ASP A 295 -7.05 -8.78 26.98
N GLU A 296 -7.19 -7.46 27.00
CA GLU A 296 -7.92 -6.70 28.02
C GLU A 296 -9.30 -6.25 27.48
N SER A 297 -9.79 -6.90 26.42
CA SER A 297 -11.08 -6.57 25.82
C SER A 297 -12.22 -6.81 26.81
N SER A 298 -13.19 -5.90 26.79
CA SER A 298 -14.44 -6.05 27.53
C SER A 298 -15.62 -5.98 26.55
N ARG A 299 -16.38 -4.89 26.56
CA ARG A 299 -17.32 -4.56 25.47
C ARG A 299 -16.59 -4.02 24.25
N ASP A 300 -15.53 -3.27 24.48
CA ASP A 300 -14.66 -2.71 23.45
C ASP A 300 -13.36 -3.54 23.33
N ILE A 301 -12.79 -3.59 22.13
CA ILE A 301 -11.56 -4.32 21.85
C ILE A 301 -10.38 -3.57 22.47
N ARG A 302 -9.54 -4.28 23.23
CA ARG A 302 -8.29 -3.74 23.77
C ARG A 302 -7.24 -4.84 23.87
N ILE A 303 -6.39 -4.96 22.85
CA ILE A 303 -5.25 -5.88 22.86
C ILE A 303 -4.00 -5.08 23.25
N VAL A 304 -3.29 -5.53 24.28
CA VAL A 304 -2.10 -4.88 24.81
C VAL A 304 -0.87 -5.72 24.48
N ILE A 305 0.06 -5.14 23.73
CA ILE A 305 1.34 -5.77 23.37
C ILE A 305 2.45 -5.01 24.10
N GLU A 306 3.06 -5.63 25.11
CA GLU A 306 4.14 -5.02 25.86
C GLU A 306 5.49 -5.19 25.17
N LEU A 307 6.25 -4.10 25.09
CA LEU A 307 7.54 -4.09 24.42
C LEU A 307 8.71 -4.04 25.39
N ARG A 308 9.89 -4.48 24.95
CA ARG A 308 11.14 -4.34 25.71
C ARG A 308 11.52 -2.85 25.81
N ARG A 309 12.28 -2.47 26.84
CA ARG A 309 12.63 -1.06 27.11
C ARG A 309 13.46 -0.40 26.00
N ASP A 310 14.24 -1.19 25.29
CA ASP A 310 15.11 -0.80 24.18
C ASP A 310 14.44 -0.95 22.80
N ALA A 311 13.20 -1.48 22.74
CA ALA A 311 12.49 -1.69 21.49
C ALA A 311 11.81 -0.40 21.02
N VAL A 312 11.97 -0.07 19.73
CA VAL A 312 11.28 1.05 19.08
C VAL A 312 9.87 0.60 18.69
N GLY A 313 8.85 1.21 19.30
CA GLY A 313 7.45 0.79 19.16
C GLY A 313 6.94 0.80 17.72
N GLU A 314 7.31 1.81 16.94
CA GLU A 314 6.91 1.94 15.53
C GLU A 314 7.48 0.80 14.66
N VAL A 315 8.74 0.42 14.87
CA VAL A 315 9.38 -0.68 14.14
C VAL A 315 8.69 -2.01 14.43
N VAL A 316 8.35 -2.27 15.70
CA VAL A 316 7.62 -3.49 16.07
C VAL A 316 6.20 -3.46 15.48
N LEU A 317 5.52 -2.32 15.54
CA LEU A 317 4.18 -2.14 14.98
C LEU A 317 4.13 -2.38 13.47
N ASN A 318 5.11 -1.87 12.72
CA ASN A 318 5.18 -2.10 11.26
C ASN A 318 5.46 -3.56 10.92
N ASN A 319 6.33 -4.23 11.68
CA ASN A 319 6.53 -5.68 11.55
C ASN A 319 5.25 -6.46 11.86
N LEU A 320 4.49 -6.03 12.87
CA LEU A 320 3.19 -6.60 13.19
C LEU A 320 2.21 -6.43 12.03
N PHE A 321 2.11 -5.25 11.41
CA PHE A 321 1.28 -5.07 10.22
C PHE A 321 1.72 -5.98 9.06
N LYS A 322 3.01 -6.14 8.83
CA LYS A 322 3.54 -6.96 7.74
C LYS A 322 3.27 -8.46 7.90
N TYR A 323 3.43 -8.99 9.10
CA TYR A 323 3.40 -10.45 9.33
C TYR A 323 2.09 -10.98 9.94
N THR A 324 1.20 -10.10 10.39
CA THR A 324 -0.04 -10.49 11.08
C THR A 324 -1.28 -9.95 10.37
N GLN A 325 -2.46 -10.37 10.82
CA GLN A 325 -3.74 -9.85 10.31
C GLN A 325 -4.12 -8.50 10.94
N LEU A 326 -3.21 -7.82 11.63
CA LEU A 326 -3.39 -6.40 11.97
C LEU A 326 -3.44 -5.53 10.71
N GLN A 327 -2.92 -6.02 9.58
CA GLN A 327 -3.19 -5.47 8.27
C GLN A 327 -3.64 -6.61 7.34
N THR A 328 -4.75 -6.42 6.65
CA THR A 328 -5.29 -7.39 5.69
C THR A 328 -5.72 -6.68 4.41
N THR A 329 -5.87 -7.45 3.34
CA THR A 329 -6.46 -6.96 2.08
C THR A 329 -7.88 -7.48 1.98
N PHE A 330 -8.84 -6.58 1.83
CA PHE A 330 -10.22 -6.92 1.50
C PHE A 330 -10.42 -6.78 -0.01
N SER A 331 -10.67 -7.89 -0.69
CA SER A 331 -10.93 -7.93 -2.13
C SER A 331 -12.42 -7.72 -2.38
N ILE A 332 -12.79 -6.55 -2.87
CA ILE A 332 -14.16 -6.20 -3.25
C ILE A 332 -14.47 -6.83 -4.61
N TYR A 333 -15.58 -7.56 -4.68
CA TYR A 333 -16.08 -8.15 -5.92
C TYR A 333 -17.62 -8.17 -5.90
N ASN A 334 -18.23 -7.19 -6.56
CA ASN A 334 -19.64 -6.88 -6.49
C ASN A 334 -20.46 -7.69 -7.50
N LEU A 335 -20.48 -9.01 -7.32
CA LEU A 335 -21.24 -9.93 -8.17
C LEU A 335 -22.60 -10.26 -7.53
N ALA A 336 -23.69 -9.98 -8.23
CA ALA A 336 -25.05 -10.30 -7.77
C ALA A 336 -25.96 -10.70 -8.93
N LEU A 337 -27.12 -11.25 -8.62
CA LEU A 337 -28.14 -11.62 -9.60
C LEU A 337 -28.98 -10.40 -9.97
N VAL A 338 -29.00 -10.05 -11.25
CA VAL A 338 -29.93 -9.09 -11.85
C VAL A 338 -30.75 -9.83 -12.89
N ASN A 339 -32.06 -9.93 -12.67
CA ASN A 339 -32.96 -10.74 -13.48
C ASN A 339 -32.49 -12.20 -13.61
N ASN A 340 -32.10 -12.82 -12.49
CA ASN A 340 -31.56 -14.19 -12.39
C ASN A 340 -30.24 -14.43 -13.16
N LEU A 341 -29.57 -13.39 -13.64
CA LEU A 341 -28.26 -13.48 -14.30
C LEU A 341 -27.18 -12.89 -13.40
N PRO A 342 -26.04 -13.58 -13.20
CA PRO A 342 -24.92 -13.04 -12.46
C PRO A 342 -24.30 -11.87 -13.23
N LYS A 343 -24.24 -10.70 -12.61
CA LYS A 343 -23.63 -9.49 -13.18
C LYS A 343 -22.70 -8.84 -12.17
N LEU A 344 -21.55 -8.40 -12.66
CA LEU A 344 -20.63 -7.54 -11.91
C LEU A 344 -21.20 -6.12 -11.95
N LEU A 345 -21.35 -5.48 -10.79
CA LEU A 345 -22.07 -4.22 -10.63
C LEU A 345 -21.14 -3.13 -10.09
N THR A 346 -21.16 -1.97 -10.74
CA THR A 346 -20.53 -0.74 -10.23
C THR A 346 -21.34 -0.15 -9.08
N LEU A 347 -20.81 0.84 -8.37
CA LEU A 347 -21.57 1.54 -7.32
C LEU A 347 -22.86 2.16 -7.88
N LYS A 348 -22.78 2.76 -9.07
CA LYS A 348 -23.94 3.32 -9.77
C LYS A 348 -24.98 2.24 -10.06
N ASP A 349 -24.57 1.08 -10.57
CA ASP A 349 -25.48 -0.03 -10.86
C ASP A 349 -26.19 -0.55 -9.61
N LEU A 350 -25.46 -0.69 -8.49
CA LEU A 350 -26.05 -1.15 -7.22
C LEU A 350 -27.13 -0.17 -6.73
N LEU A 351 -26.85 1.13 -6.79
CA LEU A 351 -27.81 2.17 -6.40
C LEU A 351 -29.01 2.23 -7.35
N GLN A 352 -28.77 2.13 -8.66
CA GLN A 352 -29.82 2.17 -9.67
C GLN A 352 -30.77 0.98 -9.54
N VAL A 353 -30.25 -0.24 -9.38
CA VAL A 353 -31.08 -1.44 -9.17
C VAL A 353 -31.96 -1.31 -7.93
N TYR A 354 -31.42 -0.73 -6.85
CA TYR A 354 -32.20 -0.46 -5.65
C TYR A 354 -33.30 0.59 -5.89
N ILE A 355 -32.98 1.71 -6.53
CA ILE A 355 -33.95 2.77 -6.86
C ILE A 355 -35.08 2.22 -7.73
N ASP A 356 -34.75 1.47 -8.78
CA ASP A 356 -35.73 0.90 -9.70
C ASP A 356 -36.65 -0.09 -8.97
N HIS A 357 -36.09 -0.95 -8.11
CA HIS A 357 -36.86 -1.86 -7.27
C HIS A 357 -37.80 -1.12 -6.32
N ARG A 358 -37.32 -0.05 -5.66
CA ARG A 358 -38.15 0.75 -4.75
C ARG A 358 -39.27 1.48 -5.48
N LEU A 359 -39.01 2.00 -6.67
CA LEU A 359 -40.04 2.63 -7.50
C LEU A 359 -41.09 1.63 -7.96
N ASP A 360 -40.71 0.40 -8.30
CA ASP A 360 -41.65 -0.68 -8.63
C ASP A 360 -42.52 -1.05 -7.42
N VAL A 361 -41.91 -1.26 -6.26
CA VAL A 361 -42.62 -1.55 -5.00
C VAL A 361 -43.63 -0.44 -4.66
N ILE A 362 -43.25 0.83 -4.78
CA ILE A 362 -44.15 1.96 -4.53
C ILE A 362 -45.27 2.00 -5.57
N THR A 363 -44.97 1.71 -6.83
CA THR A 363 -45.97 1.66 -7.91
C THR A 363 -47.00 0.57 -7.62
N ARG A 364 -46.56 -0.64 -7.29
CA ARG A 364 -47.45 -1.78 -6.96
C ARG A 364 -48.26 -1.53 -5.69
N ALA A 365 -47.65 -1.00 -4.63
CA ALA A 365 -48.35 -0.62 -3.41
C ALA A 365 -49.44 0.44 -3.69
N THR A 366 -49.13 1.45 -4.51
CA THR A 366 -50.07 2.50 -4.91
C THR A 366 -51.20 1.93 -5.77
N GLN A 367 -50.91 1.00 -6.68
CA GLN A 367 -51.93 0.28 -7.48
C GLN A 367 -52.85 -0.57 -6.60
N PHE A 368 -52.29 -1.26 -5.60
CA PHE A 368 -53.07 -2.04 -4.63
C PHE A 368 -54.02 -1.15 -3.82
N ASP A 369 -53.48 -0.07 -3.26
CA ASP A 369 -54.27 0.90 -2.49
C ASP A 369 -55.33 1.58 -3.38
N LEU A 370 -55.01 1.88 -4.65
CA LEU A 370 -55.95 2.42 -5.63
C LEU A 370 -57.07 1.43 -5.96
N LYS A 371 -56.73 0.16 -6.21
CA LYS A 371 -57.72 -0.90 -6.48
C LYS A 371 -58.67 -1.07 -5.29
N LYS A 372 -58.14 -1.06 -4.07
CA LYS A 372 -58.93 -1.16 -2.84
C LYS A 372 -59.81 0.08 -2.61
N ALA A 373 -59.26 1.28 -2.79
CA ALA A 373 -59.99 2.54 -2.64
C ALA A 373 -61.08 2.69 -3.71
N ALA A 374 -60.79 2.34 -4.97
CA ALA A 374 -61.76 2.38 -6.07
C ALA A 374 -62.89 1.35 -5.86
N ALA A 375 -62.57 0.13 -5.41
CA ALA A 375 -63.59 -0.87 -5.08
C ALA A 375 -64.49 -0.41 -3.93
N ARG A 376 -63.92 0.24 -2.91
CA ARG A 376 -64.70 0.81 -1.80
C ARG A 376 -65.56 1.99 -2.26
N LEU A 377 -65.00 2.90 -3.06
CA LEU A 377 -65.70 4.05 -3.62
C LEU A 377 -66.90 3.61 -4.46
N HIS A 378 -66.71 2.60 -5.31
CA HIS A 378 -67.77 2.00 -6.13
C HIS A 378 -68.94 1.46 -5.29
N ILE A 379 -68.65 0.78 -4.17
CA ILE A 379 -69.69 0.31 -3.25
C ILE A 379 -70.43 1.49 -2.60
N ILE A 380 -69.69 2.52 -2.18
CA ILE A 380 -70.28 3.70 -1.51
C ILE A 380 -71.16 4.49 -2.47
N GLU A 381 -70.82 4.60 -3.75
CA GLU A 381 -71.68 5.21 -4.76
C GLU A 381 -73.04 4.52 -4.85
N GLY A 382 -73.06 3.19 -4.84
CA GLY A 382 -74.31 2.42 -4.79
C GLY A 382 -75.11 2.66 -3.50
N LEU A 383 -74.45 2.64 -2.33
CA LEU A 383 -75.10 2.91 -1.04
C LEU A 383 -75.63 4.36 -0.94
N ARG A 384 -74.93 5.32 -1.55
CA ARG A 384 -75.34 6.73 -1.62
C ARG A 384 -76.60 6.90 -2.48
N ILE A 385 -76.64 6.27 -3.65
CA ILE A 385 -77.85 6.23 -4.50
C ILE A 385 -79.01 5.61 -3.73
N ALA A 386 -78.76 4.52 -3.00
CA ALA A 386 -79.79 3.83 -2.22
C ALA A 386 -80.33 4.66 -1.06
N THR A 387 -79.46 5.36 -0.31
CA THR A 387 -79.87 6.20 0.83
C THR A 387 -80.65 7.44 0.37
N GLN A 388 -80.32 8.02 -0.79
CA GLN A 388 -81.07 9.13 -1.38
C GLN A 388 -82.45 8.72 -1.90
N ASN A 389 -82.66 7.43 -2.22
CA ASN A 389 -83.90 6.89 -2.80
C ASN A 389 -84.52 5.77 -1.94
N ILE A 390 -84.38 5.86 -0.61
CA ILE A 390 -84.61 4.72 0.29
C ILE A 390 -86.02 4.12 0.22
N ASP A 391 -87.05 4.95 0.07
CA ASP A 391 -88.44 4.49 -0.01
C ASP A 391 -88.68 3.62 -1.25
N GLU A 392 -88.08 3.99 -2.38
CA GLU A 392 -88.18 3.24 -3.64
C GLU A 392 -87.38 1.93 -3.54
N VAL A 393 -86.18 1.96 -2.96
CA VAL A 393 -85.35 0.77 -2.72
C VAL A 393 -86.08 -0.22 -1.82
N VAL A 394 -86.65 0.22 -0.69
CA VAL A 394 -87.41 -0.64 0.22
C VAL A 394 -88.65 -1.22 -0.46
N LYS A 395 -89.32 -0.44 -1.32
CA LYS A 395 -90.47 -0.93 -2.10
C LYS A 395 -90.08 -2.04 -3.06
N ILE A 396 -89.00 -1.86 -3.82
CA ILE A 396 -88.48 -2.88 -4.76
C ILE A 396 -88.10 -4.16 -4.01
N ILE A 397 -87.39 -4.04 -2.88
CA ILE A 397 -86.98 -5.18 -2.06
C ILE A 397 -88.21 -5.93 -1.51
N ARG A 398 -89.23 -5.20 -1.00
CA ARG A 398 -90.46 -5.81 -0.45
C ARG A 398 -91.34 -6.47 -1.50
N GLN A 399 -91.31 -6.02 -2.74
CA GLN A 399 -92.10 -6.59 -3.85
C GLN A 399 -91.42 -7.81 -4.48
N SER A 400 -90.11 -7.96 -4.29
CA SER A 400 -89.32 -9.05 -4.84
C SER A 400 -89.49 -10.33 -4.02
N LYS A 401 -89.67 -11.48 -4.69
CA LYS A 401 -89.86 -12.78 -4.03
C LYS A 401 -88.56 -13.41 -3.53
N THR A 402 -87.42 -13.03 -4.10
CA THR A 402 -86.09 -13.54 -3.74
C THR A 402 -85.07 -12.43 -3.79
N THR A 403 -83.94 -12.62 -3.10
CA THR A 403 -82.80 -11.69 -3.13
C THR A 403 -82.27 -11.45 -4.55
N GLU A 404 -82.19 -12.50 -5.38
CA GLU A 404 -81.74 -12.36 -6.77
C GLU A 404 -82.66 -11.46 -7.61
N ILE A 405 -83.98 -11.58 -7.44
CA ILE A 405 -84.94 -10.72 -8.14
C ILE A 405 -84.82 -9.27 -7.65
N ALA A 406 -84.61 -9.08 -6.34
CA ALA A 406 -84.40 -7.75 -5.76
C ALA A 406 -83.13 -7.10 -6.32
N LYS A 407 -82.02 -7.84 -6.38
CA LYS A 407 -80.76 -7.35 -6.97
C LYS A 407 -80.94 -6.96 -8.44
N GLN A 408 -81.50 -7.85 -9.27
CA GLN A 408 -81.72 -7.55 -10.69
C GLN A 408 -82.60 -6.30 -10.88
N SER A 409 -83.68 -6.18 -10.09
CA SER A 409 -84.58 -5.03 -10.17
C SER A 409 -83.89 -3.72 -9.76
N LEU A 410 -83.00 -3.76 -8.76
CA LEU A 410 -82.20 -2.61 -8.34
C LEU A 410 -81.15 -2.24 -9.39
N GLN A 411 -80.50 -3.22 -10.01
CA GLN A 411 -79.56 -3.03 -11.11
C GLN A 411 -80.23 -2.33 -12.29
N ASP A 412 -81.36 -2.87 -12.76
CA ASP A 412 -82.09 -2.33 -13.91
C ASP A 412 -82.62 -0.91 -13.62
N ARG A 413 -83.10 -0.65 -12.40
CA ARG A 413 -83.76 0.61 -12.04
C ARG A 413 -82.78 1.76 -11.80
N PHE A 414 -81.66 1.49 -11.13
CA PHE A 414 -80.68 2.49 -10.70
C PHE A 414 -79.36 2.42 -11.47
N SER A 415 -79.28 1.58 -12.51
CA SER A 415 -78.06 1.34 -13.31
C SER A 415 -76.86 0.94 -12.45
N LEU A 416 -77.12 0.06 -11.48
CA LEU A 416 -76.11 -0.48 -10.56
C LEU A 416 -75.59 -1.81 -11.08
N ASP A 417 -74.40 -2.19 -10.63
CA ASP A 417 -73.87 -3.54 -10.90
C ASP A 417 -74.24 -4.56 -9.81
N GLU A 418 -73.78 -5.79 -9.99
CA GLU A 418 -74.03 -6.88 -9.05
C GLU A 418 -73.44 -6.60 -7.66
N ILE A 419 -72.24 -6.03 -7.59
CA ILE A 419 -71.54 -5.77 -6.33
C ILE A 419 -72.27 -4.67 -5.53
N GLN A 420 -72.66 -3.59 -6.19
CA GLN A 420 -73.42 -2.49 -5.59
C GLN A 420 -74.80 -2.94 -5.13
N SER A 421 -75.54 -3.65 -5.98
CA SER A 421 -76.88 -4.15 -5.64
C SER A 421 -76.83 -5.15 -4.47
N GLN A 422 -75.83 -6.03 -4.42
CA GLN A 422 -75.59 -6.91 -3.28
C GLN A 422 -75.33 -6.11 -2.00
N ALA A 423 -74.45 -5.10 -2.05
CA ALA A 423 -74.15 -4.25 -0.89
C ALA A 423 -75.38 -3.48 -0.37
N ILE A 424 -76.29 -3.05 -1.26
CA ILE A 424 -77.55 -2.40 -0.89
C ILE A 424 -78.50 -3.37 -0.19
N VAL A 425 -78.61 -4.60 -0.67
CA VAL A 425 -79.46 -5.62 -0.03
C VAL A 425 -78.92 -6.01 1.35
N ASP A 426 -77.59 -6.07 1.50
CA ASP A 426 -76.91 -6.36 2.77
C ASP A 426 -76.88 -5.17 3.75
N MET A 427 -77.40 -4.00 3.33
CA MET A 427 -77.43 -2.79 4.12
C MET A 427 -78.30 -2.98 5.37
N ARG A 428 -77.74 -2.70 6.55
CA ARG A 428 -78.47 -2.73 7.82
C ARG A 428 -79.29 -1.47 8.01
N LEU A 429 -80.49 -1.58 8.57
CA LEU A 429 -81.38 -0.44 8.86
C LEU A 429 -80.70 0.68 9.69
N ALA A 430 -79.75 0.33 10.55
CA ALA A 430 -78.96 1.30 11.32
C ALA A 430 -78.17 2.29 10.44
N GLN A 431 -77.83 1.93 9.21
CA GLN A 431 -77.11 2.81 8.27
C GLN A 431 -77.96 4.00 7.79
N LEU A 432 -79.28 3.95 7.98
CA LEU A 432 -80.22 5.01 7.58
C LEU A 432 -80.35 6.13 8.63
N VAL A 433 -79.69 6.00 9.78
CA VAL A 433 -79.63 7.08 10.79
C VAL A 433 -78.85 8.25 10.20
N GLY A 434 -79.33 9.49 10.38
CA GLY A 434 -78.72 10.70 9.78
C GLY A 434 -77.20 10.81 9.97
N LEU A 435 -76.69 10.52 11.17
CA LEU A 435 -75.25 10.53 11.45
C LEU A 435 -74.46 9.51 10.59
N ASN A 436 -75.04 8.35 10.27
CA ASN A 436 -74.37 7.35 9.43
C ASN A 436 -74.41 7.74 7.95
N ILE A 437 -75.44 8.45 7.50
CA ILE A 437 -75.50 9.04 6.16
C ILE A 437 -74.42 10.13 6.02
N GLU A 438 -74.28 11.01 7.03
CA GLU A 438 -73.21 12.02 7.05
C GLU A 438 -71.82 11.38 7.03
N LYS A 439 -71.61 10.30 7.79
CA LYS A 439 -70.35 9.52 7.75
C LYS A 439 -70.08 8.92 6.38
N LEU A 440 -71.11 8.41 5.71
CA LEU A 440 -70.99 7.82 4.38
C LEU A 440 -70.62 8.87 3.33
N GLU A 441 -71.22 10.07 3.39
CA GLU A 441 -70.85 11.20 2.54
C GLU A 441 -69.42 11.69 2.85
N ALA A 442 -69.01 11.73 4.11
CA ALA A 442 -67.63 12.06 4.48
C ALA A 442 -66.63 11.03 3.90
N GLU A 443 -66.91 9.73 4.07
CA GLU A 443 -66.10 8.63 3.52
C GLU A 443 -66.02 8.70 1.99
N TYR A 444 -67.13 9.03 1.31
CA TYR A 444 -67.18 9.24 -0.15
C TYR A 444 -66.23 10.35 -0.60
N ASN A 445 -66.33 11.53 0.03
CA ASN A 445 -65.49 12.68 -0.33
C ASN A 445 -64.00 12.41 -0.06
N GLU A 446 -63.69 11.73 1.05
CA GLU A 446 -62.32 11.32 1.36
C GLU A 446 -61.78 10.35 0.31
N LEU A 447 -62.55 9.31 -0.05
CA LEU A 447 -62.13 8.32 -1.04
C LEU A 447 -61.96 8.89 -2.44
N ILE A 448 -62.78 9.86 -2.86
CA ILE A 448 -62.57 10.57 -4.12
C ILE A 448 -61.22 11.27 -4.12
N ALA A 449 -60.92 12.00 -3.04
CA ALA A 449 -59.64 12.69 -2.90
C ALA A 449 -58.47 11.69 -2.89
N THR A 450 -58.61 10.57 -2.17
CA THR A 450 -57.60 9.50 -2.14
C THR A 450 -57.39 8.87 -3.51
N VAL A 451 -58.45 8.52 -4.24
CA VAL A 451 -58.35 7.93 -5.58
C VAL A 451 -57.70 8.89 -6.57
N ALA A 452 -58.05 10.19 -6.49
CA ALA A 452 -57.42 11.21 -7.32
C ALA A 452 -55.91 11.34 -7.02
N ASP A 453 -55.53 11.36 -5.74
CA ASP A 453 -54.13 11.44 -5.31
C ASP A 453 -53.32 10.21 -5.74
N LEU A 454 -53.86 9.00 -5.54
CA LEU A 454 -53.19 7.75 -5.93
C LEU A 454 -52.99 7.66 -7.45
N LYS A 455 -53.97 8.10 -8.25
CA LYS A 455 -53.82 8.18 -9.71
C LYS A 455 -52.70 9.16 -10.10
N ASP A 456 -52.66 10.33 -9.46
CA ASP A 456 -51.62 11.34 -9.70
C ASP A 456 -50.22 10.82 -9.35
N ILE A 457 -50.07 10.03 -8.28
CA ILE A 457 -48.82 9.33 -7.92
C ILE A 457 -48.40 8.33 -9.01
N LEU A 458 -49.34 7.57 -9.58
CA LEU A 458 -49.03 6.59 -10.63
C LEU A 458 -48.66 7.26 -11.96
N GLU A 459 -49.24 8.43 -12.27
CA GLU A 459 -48.92 9.17 -13.49
C GLU A 459 -47.56 9.88 -13.39
N LYS A 460 -47.21 10.43 -12.22
CA LYS A 460 -46.01 11.27 -12.05
C LYS A 460 -44.85 10.53 -11.38
N ARG A 461 -43.78 10.27 -12.15
CA ARG A 461 -42.54 9.69 -11.62
C ARG A 461 -41.95 10.52 -10.48
N GLU A 462 -41.95 11.84 -10.62
CA GLU A 462 -41.43 12.79 -9.61
C GLU A 462 -42.08 12.58 -8.25
N ARG A 463 -43.40 12.32 -8.21
CA ARG A 463 -44.11 12.02 -6.97
C ARG A 463 -43.69 10.69 -6.36
N ARG A 464 -43.48 9.65 -7.17
CA ARG A 464 -42.99 8.35 -6.69
C ARG A 464 -41.58 8.46 -6.12
N VAL A 465 -40.71 9.23 -6.79
CA VAL A 465 -39.36 9.52 -6.30
C VAL A 465 -39.44 10.29 -4.98
N ALA A 466 -40.29 11.32 -4.87
CA ALA A 466 -40.47 12.07 -3.62
C ALA A 466 -40.94 11.17 -2.47
N ILE A 467 -41.90 10.27 -2.70
CA ILE A 467 -42.36 9.30 -1.70
C ILE A 467 -41.23 8.33 -1.31
N MET A 468 -40.47 7.84 -2.28
CA MET A 468 -39.32 6.96 -2.04
C MET A 468 -38.28 7.65 -1.15
N LEU A 469 -37.90 8.88 -1.48
CA LEU A 469 -36.92 9.65 -0.73
C LEU A 469 -37.44 9.99 0.67
N GLN A 470 -38.70 10.42 0.82
CA GLN A 470 -39.30 10.65 2.13
C GLN A 470 -39.28 9.39 3.02
N LYS A 471 -39.57 8.22 2.45
CA LYS A 471 -39.47 6.95 3.18
C LYS A 471 -38.02 6.62 3.54
N LEU A 472 -37.07 6.84 2.63
CA LEU A 472 -35.64 6.63 2.88
C LEU A 472 -35.11 7.56 3.97
N ASP A 473 -35.47 8.84 3.94
CA ASP A 473 -35.08 9.84 4.94
C ASP A 473 -35.57 9.43 6.32
N ALA A 474 -36.81 8.95 6.45
CA ALA A 474 -37.32 8.43 7.72
C ALA A 474 -36.51 7.23 8.26
N VAL A 475 -35.92 6.42 7.38
CA VAL A 475 -35.01 5.32 7.77
C VAL A 475 -33.64 5.87 8.16
N VAL A 476 -33.08 6.79 7.38
CA VAL A 476 -31.76 7.41 7.62
C VAL A 476 -31.77 8.24 8.90
N ASP A 477 -32.79 9.05 9.14
CA ASP A 477 -32.93 9.88 10.35
C ASP A 477 -33.02 9.03 11.61
N LYS A 478 -33.70 7.89 11.52
CA LYS A 478 -33.95 7.03 12.68
C LYS A 478 -32.82 6.05 12.98
N TYR A 479 -32.12 5.55 11.95
CA TYR A 479 -31.14 4.46 12.09
C TYR A 479 -29.75 4.79 11.54
N GLY A 480 -29.58 5.92 10.87
CA GLY A 480 -28.28 6.37 10.37
C GLY A 480 -27.34 6.72 11.53
N ASP A 481 -26.12 6.21 11.46
CA ASP A 481 -25.08 6.41 12.46
C ASP A 481 -23.82 7.04 11.85
N GLU A 482 -22.91 7.46 12.73
CA GLU A 482 -21.61 7.97 12.31
C GLU A 482 -20.76 6.88 11.67
N ARG A 483 -19.90 7.28 10.73
CA ARG A 483 -18.92 6.40 10.10
C ARG A 483 -17.95 5.86 11.16
N ARG A 484 -17.69 4.55 11.11
CA ARG A 484 -16.76 3.86 12.02
C ARG A 484 -15.37 3.75 11.41
N THR A 485 -15.30 3.30 10.15
CA THR A 485 -14.04 3.12 9.43
C THR A 485 -13.49 4.45 8.94
N THR A 486 -12.23 4.75 9.26
CA THR A 486 -11.54 5.94 8.76
C THR A 486 -10.75 5.62 7.48
N ILE A 487 -10.68 6.55 6.55
CA ILE A 487 -9.87 6.41 5.32
C ILE A 487 -8.58 7.21 5.52
N GLY A 488 -7.46 6.52 5.66
CA GLY A 488 -6.13 7.08 5.80
C GLY A 488 -5.42 7.29 4.47
N GLU A 489 -4.19 7.79 4.54
CA GLU A 489 -3.30 7.95 3.39
C GLU A 489 -3.00 6.59 2.73
N ALA A 490 -2.63 6.63 1.46
CA ALA A 490 -2.18 5.43 0.78
C ALA A 490 -0.93 4.94 1.48
N ILE A 491 -0.96 3.68 1.90
CA ILE A 491 0.25 2.97 2.26
C ILE A 491 0.79 2.47 0.93
N ASP A 492 1.61 3.29 0.28
CA ASP A 492 2.72 2.70 -0.47
C ASP A 492 3.46 1.81 0.51
N ASP A 493 3.90 0.62 0.10
CA ASP A 493 4.68 -0.24 1.00
C ASP A 493 5.83 0.62 1.54
N SER A 494 5.67 1.16 2.75
CA SER A 494 6.60 2.16 3.28
C SER A 494 7.95 1.49 3.23
N ASP A 495 8.81 1.99 2.37
CA ASP A 495 10.21 1.68 2.49
C ASP A 495 10.59 2.14 3.89
N ASP A 496 11.32 1.29 4.62
CA ASP A 496 11.78 1.54 6.00
C ASP A 496 12.47 2.93 6.17
N GLU A 497 12.78 3.59 5.06
CA GLU A 497 13.38 4.91 4.90
C GLU A 497 12.52 6.09 5.39
N ASP A 498 11.20 6.10 5.16
CA ASP A 498 10.32 7.24 5.53
C ASP A 498 10.15 7.39 7.06
N LEU A 499 10.43 6.31 7.80
CA LEU A 499 10.36 6.25 9.26
C LEU A 499 11.65 6.72 9.95
N ILE A 500 12.70 6.96 9.17
CA ILE A 500 14.03 7.26 9.68
C ILE A 500 14.27 8.73 9.45
N ALA A 501 14.58 9.46 10.53
CA ALA A 501 14.91 10.88 10.40
C ALA A 501 16.11 11.05 9.45
N GLU A 502 15.97 11.98 8.50
CA GLU A 502 17.06 12.35 7.61
C GLU A 502 18.09 13.17 8.41
N GLU A 503 19.20 12.52 8.77
CA GLU A 503 20.26 13.11 9.60
C GLU A 503 21.62 12.89 8.95
N GLU A 504 22.51 13.87 9.04
CA GLU A 504 23.90 13.71 8.60
C GLU A 504 24.69 12.88 9.62
N GLN A 505 25.31 11.81 9.14
CA GLN A 505 26.05 10.85 9.95
C GLN A 505 27.48 10.71 9.44
N VAL A 506 28.40 10.48 10.36
CA VAL A 506 29.78 10.10 10.06
C VAL A 506 29.85 8.58 9.98
N ILE A 507 30.35 8.07 8.86
CA ILE A 507 30.51 6.64 8.61
C ILE A 507 31.99 6.31 8.71
N THR A 508 32.31 5.26 9.46
CA THR A 508 33.69 4.79 9.62
C THR A 508 33.79 3.34 9.18
N LEU A 509 34.78 3.03 8.34
CA LEU A 509 35.19 1.67 7.99
C LEU A 509 36.57 1.39 8.60
N SER A 510 36.74 0.26 9.27
CA SER A 510 38.02 -0.19 9.80
C SER A 510 38.80 -1.04 8.80
N LYS A 511 40.12 -1.20 8.99
CA LYS A 511 40.99 -2.11 8.22
C LYS A 511 40.58 -3.58 8.27
N GLU A 512 39.88 -4.00 9.33
CA GLU A 512 39.31 -5.35 9.46
C GLU A 512 37.94 -5.50 8.77
N GLY A 513 37.48 -4.46 8.07
CA GLY A 513 36.22 -4.46 7.34
C GLY A 513 34.98 -4.21 8.19
N TYR A 514 35.08 -3.69 9.41
CA TYR A 514 33.93 -3.29 10.22
C TYR A 514 33.45 -1.89 9.88
N ILE A 515 32.14 -1.74 9.67
CA ILE A 515 31.46 -0.49 9.34
C ILE A 515 30.46 -0.10 10.44
N ARG A 516 30.32 1.21 10.68
CA ARG A 516 29.35 1.81 11.63
C ARG A 516 29.00 3.25 11.23
N ARG A 517 27.88 3.76 11.76
CA ARG A 517 27.48 5.17 11.69
C ARG A 517 27.51 5.84 13.07
N LEU A 518 27.83 7.13 13.11
CA LEU A 518 27.90 7.97 14.30
C LEU A 518 27.24 9.34 13.99
N PRO A 519 26.46 9.94 14.91
CA PRO A 519 25.95 11.28 14.71
C PRO A 519 27.09 12.29 14.54
N ILE A 520 26.96 13.25 13.62
CA ILE A 520 28.00 14.26 13.34
C ILE A 520 28.37 15.09 14.59
N ASP A 521 27.39 15.34 15.45
CA ASP A 521 27.57 16.04 16.73
C ASP A 521 28.55 15.34 17.69
N THR A 522 28.77 14.04 17.53
CA THR A 522 29.76 13.27 18.30
C THR A 522 31.20 13.78 18.06
N PHE A 523 31.44 14.47 16.93
CA PHE A 523 32.73 15.01 16.54
C PHE A 523 32.87 16.52 16.80
N LYS A 524 31.81 17.22 17.27
CA LYS A 524 31.86 18.67 17.55
C LYS A 524 32.81 19.01 18.70
N ALA A 525 33.75 19.93 18.45
CA ALA A 525 34.65 20.47 19.46
C ALA A 525 33.89 21.32 20.50
N GLN A 526 34.21 21.15 21.78
CA GLN A 526 33.82 22.11 22.82
C GLN A 526 34.59 23.44 22.60
N ASN A 527 33.87 24.56 22.73
CA ASN A 527 34.25 25.95 22.41
C ASN A 527 35.71 26.40 22.63
N ARG A 528 36.13 27.34 21.76
CA ARG A 528 37.30 28.24 21.75
C ARG A 528 38.50 27.86 22.65
N GLY A 529 39.55 27.36 21.99
CA GLY A 529 40.88 27.15 22.57
C GLY A 529 41.25 25.69 22.83
N GLY A 530 40.30 24.77 22.68
CA GLY A 530 40.58 23.33 22.71
C GLY A 530 41.14 22.84 21.37
N LYS A 531 42.24 22.09 21.38
CA LYS A 531 42.65 21.28 20.22
C LYS A 531 41.46 20.38 19.84
N GLY A 532 41.08 20.38 18.57
CA GLY A 532 39.98 19.58 18.03
C GLY A 532 40.03 18.12 18.52
N ILE A 533 38.85 17.56 18.80
CA ILE A 533 38.63 16.34 19.62
C ILE A 533 39.21 15.06 18.99
N ILE A 534 39.78 15.13 17.79
CA ILE A 534 40.51 14.01 17.18
C ILE A 534 41.88 13.74 17.87
N GLY A 535 42.24 14.48 18.93
CA GLY A 535 43.59 14.48 19.52
C GLY A 535 43.85 13.66 20.81
N ALA A 536 42.91 12.88 21.38
CA ALA A 536 43.19 12.17 22.65
C ALA A 536 42.36 10.89 22.89
N GLY A 537 42.85 9.73 22.43
CA GLY A 537 42.22 8.41 22.67
C GLY A 537 42.90 7.21 21.96
N LEU A 538 44.19 6.98 22.25
CA LEU A 538 45.18 6.15 21.54
C LEU A 538 44.99 4.60 21.49
N LYS A 539 43.80 4.01 21.31
CA LYS A 539 43.73 2.54 21.08
C LYS A 539 42.78 2.01 20.02
N ASP A 540 41.62 2.64 19.81
CA ASP A 540 40.62 2.14 18.85
C ASP A 540 40.52 3.01 17.57
N GLU A 541 41.08 4.23 17.57
CA GLU A 541 41.07 5.14 16.42
C GLU A 541 42.14 4.77 15.35
N ASP A 542 43.16 3.98 15.72
CA ASP A 542 44.26 3.53 14.83
C ASP A 542 43.84 2.46 13.79
N ASN A 543 42.62 1.96 13.89
CA ASN A 543 42.07 0.92 13.00
C ASN A 543 41.14 1.47 11.91
N VAL A 544 40.88 2.78 11.86
CA VAL A 544 40.00 3.40 10.84
C VAL A 544 40.74 3.52 9.52
N GLU A 545 40.16 2.97 8.46
CA GLU A 545 40.67 2.99 7.08
C GLU A 545 39.97 4.06 6.24
N GLN A 546 38.67 4.27 6.44
CA GLN A 546 37.90 5.29 5.72
C GLN A 546 36.93 6.00 6.68
N ILE A 547 36.85 7.33 6.53
CA ILE A 547 35.87 8.18 7.22
C ILE A 547 35.26 9.14 6.20
N PHE A 548 33.93 9.25 6.20
CA PHE A 548 33.19 10.16 5.34
C PHE A 548 31.82 10.44 5.93
N THR A 549 31.15 11.49 5.46
CA THR A 549 29.77 11.82 5.85
C THR A 549 28.76 11.32 4.82
N ALA A 550 27.58 10.97 5.31
CA ALA A 550 26.40 10.80 4.48
C ALA A 550 25.13 10.93 5.33
N SER A 551 24.05 11.42 4.70
CA SER A 551 22.69 11.32 5.23
C SER A 551 22.29 9.86 5.52
N THR A 552 21.48 9.64 6.55
CA THR A 552 20.85 8.34 6.87
C THR A 552 20.14 7.71 5.68
N HIS A 553 19.59 8.52 4.77
CA HIS A 553 18.87 8.11 3.57
C HIS A 553 19.77 7.84 2.37
N SER A 554 21.05 8.24 2.42
CA SER A 554 21.99 8.01 1.33
C SER A 554 22.23 6.51 1.07
N TYR A 555 22.51 6.19 -0.19
CA TYR A 555 23.08 4.90 -0.58
C TYR A 555 24.60 4.92 -0.43
N LEU A 556 25.17 3.79 -0.01
CA LEU A 556 26.60 3.51 -0.10
C LEU A 556 26.84 2.54 -1.23
N LEU A 557 27.53 3.02 -2.27
CA LEU A 557 28.01 2.17 -3.37
C LEU A 557 29.33 1.54 -2.95
N VAL A 558 29.32 0.22 -2.72
CA VAL A 558 30.48 -0.56 -2.28
C VAL A 558 31.08 -1.27 -3.49
N PHE A 559 32.24 -0.79 -3.95
CA PHE A 559 32.97 -1.35 -5.08
C PHE A 559 34.05 -2.32 -4.63
N THR A 560 34.19 -3.44 -5.35
CA THR A 560 35.15 -4.50 -5.03
C THR A 560 36.33 -4.54 -6.01
N ASN A 561 37.41 -5.21 -5.60
CA ASN A 561 38.61 -5.44 -6.42
C ASN A 561 38.31 -6.14 -7.76
N LYS A 562 37.23 -6.93 -7.84
CA LYS A 562 36.77 -7.60 -9.05
C LYS A 562 35.86 -6.74 -9.94
N GLY A 563 35.72 -5.45 -9.67
CA GLY A 563 34.93 -4.53 -10.51
C GLY A 563 33.42 -4.61 -10.32
N ARG A 564 32.95 -5.22 -9.22
CA ARG A 564 31.52 -5.32 -8.88
C ARG A 564 31.13 -4.22 -7.90
N VAL A 565 29.84 -3.86 -7.93
CA VAL A 565 29.25 -2.87 -7.01
C VAL A 565 28.03 -3.44 -6.30
N TYR A 566 27.92 -3.08 -5.03
CA TYR A 566 26.80 -3.38 -4.16
C TYR A 566 26.26 -2.10 -3.54
N TRP A 567 25.05 -2.17 -2.99
CA TRP A 567 24.38 -1.05 -2.35
C TRP A 567 24.02 -1.42 -0.93
N THR A 568 24.18 -0.48 -0.01
CA THR A 568 23.53 -0.53 1.30
C THR A 568 23.11 0.88 1.69
N LYS A 569 21.95 1.02 2.35
CA LYS A 569 21.52 2.30 2.91
C LYS A 569 22.29 2.61 4.18
N VAL A 570 22.57 3.88 4.42
CA VAL A 570 23.31 4.33 5.61
C VAL A 570 22.57 3.96 6.90
N TYR A 571 21.25 4.11 6.95
CA TYR A 571 20.48 3.77 8.15
C TYR A 571 20.55 2.29 8.56
N ARG A 572 20.85 1.38 7.62
CA ARG A 572 21.01 -0.06 7.90
C ARG A 572 22.31 -0.36 8.64
N LEU A 573 23.27 0.57 8.60
CA LEU A 573 24.52 0.45 9.34
C LEU A 573 24.26 0.56 10.84
N PRO A 574 25.03 -0.19 11.66
CA PRO A 574 24.84 -0.16 13.10
C PRO A 574 25.26 1.21 13.62
N GLU A 575 24.38 1.83 14.40
CA GLU A 575 24.73 3.01 15.17
C GLU A 575 25.68 2.59 16.30
N GLY A 576 26.85 3.21 16.32
CA GLY A 576 27.92 2.86 17.26
C GLY A 576 28.03 3.85 18.41
N ALA A 577 28.60 3.40 19.53
CA ALA A 577 29.27 4.32 20.45
C ALA A 577 30.67 4.67 19.90
N ARG A 578 31.24 5.80 20.33
CA ARG A 578 32.58 6.27 19.91
C ARG A 578 33.66 5.17 19.90
N ASN A 579 33.64 4.26 20.89
CA ASN A 579 34.62 3.17 21.03
C ASN A 579 34.10 1.79 20.56
N GLY A 580 32.94 1.70 19.92
CA GLY A 580 32.34 0.44 19.48
C GLY A 580 32.90 -0.03 18.13
N LYS A 581 33.25 -1.31 17.98
CA LYS A 581 33.87 -1.85 16.76
C LYS A 581 32.99 -1.85 15.49
N GLY A 582 31.68 -1.62 15.60
CA GLY A 582 30.75 -1.73 14.46
C GLY A 582 30.44 -3.19 14.09
N ARG A 583 30.01 -3.45 12.85
CA ARG A 583 29.76 -4.80 12.32
C ARG A 583 30.51 -5.03 11.00
N PRO A 584 30.92 -6.27 10.68
CA PRO A 584 31.57 -6.56 9.40
C PRO A 584 30.73 -6.12 8.18
N ILE A 585 31.35 -5.47 7.20
CA ILE A 585 30.69 -4.94 5.99
C ILE A 585 30.02 -6.03 5.15
N VAL A 586 30.59 -7.25 5.19
CA VAL A 586 30.04 -8.45 4.54
C VAL A 586 28.65 -8.85 5.04
N ASN A 587 28.21 -8.33 6.19
CA ASN A 587 26.84 -8.55 6.68
C ASN A 587 25.82 -7.67 5.96
N PHE A 588 26.26 -6.61 5.28
CA PHE A 588 25.40 -5.64 4.59
C PHE A 588 25.49 -5.78 3.07
N VAL A 589 26.54 -6.40 2.54
CA VAL A 589 26.74 -6.65 1.12
C VAL A 589 27.16 -8.10 0.88
N ALA A 590 26.55 -8.75 -0.12
CA ALA A 590 26.75 -10.17 -0.41
C ALA A 590 28.01 -10.41 -1.26
N LEU A 591 29.19 -10.16 -0.68
CA LEU A 591 30.48 -10.39 -1.36
C LEU A 591 30.67 -11.87 -1.72
N THR A 592 31.24 -12.13 -2.89
CA THR A 592 31.62 -13.50 -3.30
C THR A 592 33.04 -13.86 -2.84
N GLU A 593 33.38 -15.14 -2.91
CA GLU A 593 34.71 -15.61 -2.47
C GLU A 593 35.84 -14.88 -3.22
N GLY A 594 36.78 -14.32 -2.45
CA GLY A 594 37.91 -13.55 -2.96
C GLY A 594 37.60 -12.10 -3.37
N GLU A 595 36.36 -11.61 -3.19
CA GLU A 595 36.06 -10.17 -3.32
C GLU A 595 36.48 -9.40 -2.06
N LYS A 596 37.14 -8.26 -2.27
CA LYS A 596 37.50 -7.30 -1.22
C LYS A 596 36.95 -5.93 -1.58
N VAL A 597 36.48 -5.18 -0.59
CA VAL A 597 36.05 -3.80 -0.77
C VAL A 597 37.25 -2.93 -1.11
N GLN A 598 37.15 -2.12 -2.15
CA GLN A 598 38.21 -1.20 -2.60
C GLN A 598 37.79 0.27 -2.47
N ALA A 599 36.52 0.57 -2.72
CA ALA A 599 35.99 1.92 -2.59
C ALA A 599 34.56 1.91 -2.08
N ILE A 600 34.23 2.87 -1.22
CA ILE A 600 32.86 3.16 -0.81
C ILE A 600 32.56 4.58 -1.25
N VAL A 601 31.48 4.75 -2.02
CA VAL A 601 31.05 6.06 -2.51
C VAL A 601 29.65 6.35 -1.95
N PRO A 602 29.51 7.35 -1.05
CA PRO A 602 28.20 7.79 -0.58
C PRO A 602 27.48 8.58 -1.68
N VAL A 603 26.19 8.28 -1.87
CA VAL A 603 25.33 8.88 -2.90
C VAL A 603 23.98 9.23 -2.29
N ARG A 604 23.67 10.53 -2.21
CA ARG A 604 22.39 11.03 -1.67
C ARG A 604 21.25 10.89 -2.67
N LYS A 605 21.48 11.28 -3.93
CA LYS A 605 20.53 11.11 -5.05
C LYS A 605 21.29 10.65 -6.29
N PHE A 606 20.65 9.84 -7.12
CA PHE A 606 21.20 9.46 -8.43
C PHE A 606 20.80 10.51 -9.48
N GLY A 607 21.79 11.19 -10.07
CA GLY A 607 21.57 12.26 -11.06
C GLY A 607 22.56 13.43 -10.85
N GLY A 608 22.27 14.60 -11.42
CA GLY A 608 22.94 15.86 -11.04
C GLY A 608 24.28 16.18 -11.65
N TYR A 609 24.54 15.76 -12.89
CA TYR A 609 25.82 16.00 -13.55
C TYR A 609 27.02 15.33 -12.83
N PHE A 610 26.75 14.31 -12.00
CA PHE A 610 27.77 13.51 -11.33
C PHE A 610 28.13 12.25 -12.12
N CYS A 611 29.41 11.92 -12.14
CA CYS A 611 29.95 10.71 -12.72
C CYS A 611 30.83 9.95 -11.73
N LEU A 612 30.93 8.64 -11.92
CA LEU A 612 31.88 7.78 -11.23
C LEU A 612 33.07 7.53 -12.15
N VAL A 613 34.28 7.84 -11.69
CA VAL A 613 35.53 7.58 -12.40
C VAL A 613 36.25 6.42 -11.73
N PHE A 614 36.58 5.40 -12.53
CA PHE A 614 37.24 4.17 -12.12
C PHE A 614 38.68 4.19 -12.59
N ALA A 615 39.59 3.62 -11.80
CA ALA A 615 40.96 3.32 -12.21
C ALA A 615 41.35 1.90 -11.82
N THR A 616 41.96 1.18 -12.75
CA THR A 616 42.47 -0.18 -12.54
C THR A 616 43.98 -0.19 -12.36
N LYS A 617 44.49 -1.31 -11.85
CA LYS A 617 45.89 -1.55 -11.57
C LYS A 617 46.76 -1.45 -12.82
N LYS A 618 46.26 -1.91 -13.97
CA LYS A 618 46.93 -1.82 -15.29
C LYS A 618 46.82 -0.46 -15.98
N GLY A 619 46.26 0.55 -15.32
CA GLY A 619 46.19 1.92 -15.86
C GLY A 619 45.05 2.15 -16.83
N ILE A 620 44.00 1.33 -16.76
CA ILE A 620 42.74 1.56 -17.45
C ILE A 620 41.86 2.46 -16.60
N ILE A 621 41.18 3.42 -17.24
CA ILE A 621 40.21 4.30 -16.61
C ILE A 621 38.85 4.16 -17.28
N ASN A 622 37.80 4.39 -16.50
CA ASN A 622 36.43 4.41 -17.01
C ASN A 622 35.64 5.52 -16.34
N LYS A 623 34.72 6.16 -17.07
CA LYS A 623 33.80 7.16 -16.52
C LYS A 623 32.39 6.67 -16.80
N MET A 624 31.57 6.62 -15.77
CA MET A 624 30.18 6.17 -15.89
C MET A 624 29.25 7.18 -15.27
N ASP A 625 28.11 7.34 -15.90
CA ASP A 625 27.03 8.15 -15.35
C ASP A 625 26.53 7.55 -14.03
N LEU A 626 26.33 8.39 -13.01
CA LEU A 626 25.82 7.94 -11.72
C LEU A 626 24.44 7.29 -11.84
N THR A 627 23.59 7.72 -12.78
CA THR A 627 22.25 7.16 -13.02
C THR A 627 22.27 5.69 -13.43
N LEU A 628 23.38 5.16 -13.97
CA LEU A 628 23.51 3.74 -14.29
C LEU A 628 23.46 2.83 -13.05
N PHE A 629 23.61 3.42 -11.86
CA PHE A 629 23.61 2.74 -10.56
C PHE A 629 22.32 3.01 -9.75
N SER A 630 21.31 3.63 -10.36
CA SER A 630 20.00 3.95 -9.74
C SER A 630 19.07 2.75 -9.54
N ARG A 631 19.46 1.55 -9.96
CA ARG A 631 18.68 0.31 -9.79
C ARG A 631 19.45 -0.69 -8.93
N PRO A 632 19.42 -0.54 -7.60
CA PRO A 632 20.17 -1.38 -6.69
C PRO A 632 19.69 -2.84 -6.74
N ARG A 633 20.63 -3.78 -6.62
CA ARG A 633 20.34 -5.23 -6.57
C ARG A 633 21.10 -5.89 -5.43
N LYS A 634 20.43 -6.74 -4.66
CA LYS A 634 21.02 -7.45 -3.51
C LYS A 634 22.22 -8.31 -3.90
N ALA A 635 22.15 -8.95 -5.06
CA ALA A 635 23.24 -9.77 -5.59
C ALA A 635 24.45 -8.94 -6.06
N GLY A 636 24.36 -7.61 -6.13
CA GLY A 636 25.35 -6.74 -6.75
C GLY A 636 25.32 -6.81 -8.28
N VAL A 637 25.97 -5.87 -8.94
CA VAL A 637 26.08 -5.82 -10.42
C VAL A 637 27.53 -5.67 -10.85
N ASN A 638 27.83 -6.02 -12.09
CA ASN A 638 29.12 -5.72 -12.68
C ASN A 638 29.20 -4.21 -13.00
N ALA A 639 30.16 -3.50 -12.40
CA ALA A 639 30.37 -2.09 -12.68
C ALA A 639 31.32 -1.93 -13.87
N ILE A 640 32.50 -2.55 -13.82
CA ILE A 640 33.54 -2.50 -14.85
C ILE A 640 34.03 -3.91 -15.18
N SER A 641 34.31 -4.19 -16.45
CA SER A 641 34.93 -5.45 -16.86
C SER A 641 36.45 -5.30 -16.76
N LEU A 642 37.10 -6.23 -16.06
CA LEU A 642 38.55 -6.23 -15.83
C LEU A 642 39.21 -7.32 -16.67
N ASP A 643 40.40 -7.03 -17.20
CA ASP A 643 41.24 -8.04 -17.86
C ASP A 643 41.76 -9.07 -16.84
N GLU A 644 42.20 -10.24 -17.32
CA GLU A 644 42.88 -11.23 -16.48
C GLU A 644 44.06 -10.60 -15.72
N ASP A 645 44.17 -10.86 -14.41
CA ASP A 645 45.15 -10.27 -13.50
C ASP A 645 45.09 -8.73 -13.32
N ASP A 646 43.99 -8.08 -13.71
CA ASP A 646 43.73 -6.67 -13.36
C ASP A 646 42.77 -6.56 -12.15
N GLU A 647 42.92 -5.49 -11.38
CA GLU A 647 42.09 -5.20 -10.20
C GLU A 647 41.65 -3.74 -10.20
N LEU A 648 40.44 -3.49 -9.71
CA LEU A 648 39.98 -2.13 -9.44
C LEU A 648 40.79 -1.53 -8.27
N VAL A 649 41.37 -0.36 -8.47
CA VAL A 649 42.19 0.34 -7.47
C VAL A 649 41.39 1.39 -6.72
N LYS A 650 40.64 2.23 -7.44
CA LYS A 650 39.87 3.33 -6.84
C LYS A 650 38.66 3.68 -7.70
N VAL A 651 37.60 4.13 -7.03
CA VAL A 651 36.45 4.79 -7.66
C VAL A 651 36.27 6.14 -7.00
N GLN A 652 36.13 7.18 -7.81
CA GLN A 652 35.96 8.55 -7.36
C GLN A 652 34.64 9.10 -7.91
N LEU A 653 33.81 9.67 -7.04
CA LEU A 653 32.67 10.48 -7.44
C LEU A 653 33.17 11.88 -7.82
N VAL A 654 32.78 12.35 -9.00
CA VAL A 654 33.17 13.67 -9.51
C VAL A 654 31.92 14.39 -10.01
N GLY A 655 31.73 15.62 -9.53
CA GLY A 655 30.72 16.54 -10.06
C GLY A 655 31.28 17.29 -11.26
N MET A 656 30.44 17.51 -12.27
CA MET A 656 30.79 18.29 -13.46
C MET A 656 29.78 19.44 -13.63
N SER A 657 30.17 20.52 -14.31
CA SER A 657 29.18 21.50 -14.75
C SER A 657 28.22 20.89 -15.78
N ALA A 658 27.04 21.48 -15.96
CA ALA A 658 26.07 21.01 -16.94
C ALA A 658 26.64 21.00 -18.37
N GLU A 659 27.42 22.03 -18.71
CA GLU A 659 28.07 22.20 -20.01
C GLU A 659 29.12 21.11 -20.25
N GLU A 660 29.98 20.83 -19.28
CA GLU A 660 31.01 19.79 -19.37
C GLU A 660 30.42 18.39 -19.37
N TYR A 661 29.37 18.17 -18.59
CA TYR A 661 28.69 16.88 -18.55
C TYR A 661 28.06 16.55 -19.91
N GLU A 662 27.36 17.50 -20.53
CA GLU A 662 26.81 17.32 -21.89
C GLU A 662 27.91 17.20 -22.95
N ALA A 663 28.98 18.00 -22.88
CA ALA A 663 30.14 17.86 -23.76
C ALA A 663 30.78 16.47 -23.63
N SER A 664 30.84 15.92 -22.42
CA SER A 664 31.45 14.62 -22.15
C SER A 664 30.65 13.42 -22.66
N LYS A 665 29.35 13.56 -22.95
CA LYS A 665 28.53 12.49 -23.55
C LYS A 665 28.92 12.22 -25.01
N ASN A 666 29.36 13.25 -25.73
CA ASN A 666 29.65 13.19 -27.15
C ASN A 666 31.15 13.20 -27.50
N ALA A 667 32.03 13.20 -26.49
CA ALA A 667 33.48 13.28 -26.70
C ALA A 667 34.03 12.11 -27.55
N SER A 668 34.64 12.47 -28.67
CA SER A 668 35.46 11.62 -29.54
C SER A 668 36.92 11.59 -29.09
N ASP A 669 37.74 10.74 -29.69
CA ASP A 669 39.19 10.71 -29.41
C ASP A 669 39.92 11.98 -29.88
N ASP A 670 39.35 12.75 -30.83
CA ASP A 670 39.89 14.03 -31.29
C ASP A 670 39.58 15.17 -30.31
N ASP A 671 38.39 15.18 -29.71
CA ASP A 671 37.99 16.14 -28.66
C ASP A 671 38.87 16.04 -27.40
N SER A 672 39.51 14.89 -27.19
CA SER A 672 40.44 14.67 -26.08
C SER A 672 41.72 15.51 -26.19
N ALA A 673 42.15 15.88 -27.40
CA ALA A 673 43.34 16.70 -27.61
C ALA A 673 43.04 18.18 -27.33
N GLU A 674 41.90 18.67 -27.82
CA GLU A 674 41.43 20.05 -27.60
C GLU A 674 41.16 20.33 -26.11
N ALA A 675 40.52 19.39 -25.41
CA ALA A 675 40.31 19.51 -23.96
C ALA A 675 41.63 19.59 -23.17
N VAL A 676 42.65 18.83 -23.59
CA VAL A 676 43.99 18.84 -22.97
C VAL A 676 44.72 20.14 -23.28
N GLU A 677 44.60 20.67 -24.49
CA GLU A 677 45.18 21.96 -24.91
C GLU A 677 44.54 23.12 -24.13
N ASN A 678 43.21 23.19 -24.09
CA ASN A 678 42.47 24.19 -23.31
C ASN A 678 42.81 24.15 -21.82
N ALA A 679 42.90 22.95 -21.23
CA ALA A 679 43.29 22.80 -19.82
C ALA A 679 44.76 23.17 -19.58
N ALA A 680 45.66 22.89 -20.53
CA ALA A 680 47.06 23.30 -20.45
C ALA A 680 47.22 24.82 -20.60
N GLU A 681 46.46 25.47 -21.49
CA GLU A 681 46.39 26.92 -21.62
C GLU A 681 45.82 27.58 -20.37
N ALA A 682 44.74 27.04 -19.80
CA ALA A 682 44.19 27.51 -18.53
C ALA A 682 45.20 27.37 -17.39
N GLN A 683 45.90 26.24 -17.30
CA GLN A 683 46.96 26.03 -16.31
C GLN A 683 48.13 27.03 -16.50
N ALA A 684 48.47 27.37 -17.75
CA ALA A 684 49.51 28.35 -18.06
C ALA A 684 49.06 29.79 -17.76
N ALA A 685 47.81 30.15 -18.07
CA ALA A 685 47.23 31.46 -17.76
C ALA A 685 47.12 31.69 -16.25
N GLU A 686 46.66 30.68 -15.51
CA GLU A 686 46.63 30.71 -14.05
C GLU A 686 48.03 30.82 -13.44
N ALA A 687 49.01 30.10 -13.98
CA ALA A 687 50.40 30.22 -13.55
C ALA A 687 50.98 31.62 -13.83
N ALA A 688 50.64 32.24 -14.97
CA ALA A 688 51.09 33.60 -15.31
C ALA A 688 50.47 34.67 -14.39
N ILE A 689 49.19 34.54 -14.04
CA ILE A 689 48.51 35.44 -13.08
C ILE A 689 49.16 35.35 -11.69
N ALA A 690 49.62 34.18 -11.28
CA ALA A 690 50.32 33.99 -10.01
C ALA A 690 51.73 34.63 -10.02
N GLU A 691 52.47 34.55 -11.13
CA GLU A 691 53.81 35.14 -11.28
C GLU A 691 53.80 36.69 -11.31
N GLU A 692 52.70 37.33 -11.69
CA GLU A 692 52.55 38.81 -11.61
C GLU A 692 52.28 39.33 -10.19
N SER A 693 52.05 38.44 -9.21
CA SER A 693 51.53 38.81 -7.89
C SER A 693 52.56 38.98 -6.75
N GLU A 694 53.85 38.61 -6.88
CA GLU A 694 54.92 39.06 -5.95
C GLU A 694 56.36 38.73 -6.43
N SER A 695 57.33 39.53 -5.96
CA SER A 695 58.74 39.56 -6.36
C SER A 695 59.55 38.31 -6.00
N GLY A 696 60.39 37.87 -6.93
CA GLY A 696 61.13 36.61 -6.87
C GLY A 696 62.12 36.42 -5.70
N ASP A 697 62.04 35.22 -5.12
CA ASP A 697 63.11 34.42 -4.55
C ASP A 697 62.66 32.94 -4.54
N ALA A 698 63.59 31.99 -4.43
CA ALA A 698 63.44 30.56 -4.77
C ALA A 698 62.49 29.69 -3.89
N GLU A 699 61.38 30.23 -3.40
CA GLU A 699 60.23 29.53 -2.78
C GLU A 699 59.02 29.39 -3.75
N ASP A 700 59.29 29.57 -5.04
CA ASP A 700 58.42 29.84 -6.20
C ASP A 700 57.42 28.74 -6.65
N PHE A 701 57.06 27.82 -5.76
CA PHE A 701 56.11 26.73 -6.06
C PHE A 701 54.79 26.83 -5.29
N ALA A 702 54.74 27.55 -4.17
CA ALA A 702 53.57 27.57 -3.30
C ALA A 702 52.37 28.27 -4.00
N ASN A 703 51.22 27.60 -4.04
CA ASN A 703 49.95 28.12 -4.57
C ASN A 703 49.88 28.47 -6.07
N ARG A 704 50.53 27.71 -6.96
CA ARG A 704 50.16 27.77 -8.39
C ARG A 704 48.70 27.32 -8.58
N PRO A 705 47.82 28.15 -9.17
CA PRO A 705 46.43 27.75 -9.38
C PRO A 705 46.38 26.57 -10.38
N ILE A 706 45.35 25.75 -10.24
CA ILE A 706 45.08 24.63 -11.13
C ILE A 706 43.70 24.79 -11.77
N PRO A 707 43.57 24.40 -13.06
CA PRO A 707 42.27 24.31 -13.69
C PRO A 707 41.33 23.44 -12.86
N LYS A 708 40.04 23.78 -12.89
CA LYS A 708 39.00 22.95 -12.28
C LYS A 708 38.93 21.58 -12.97
N ASP A 709 38.53 20.57 -12.21
CA ASP A 709 38.16 19.25 -12.74
C ASP A 709 39.28 18.43 -13.40
N LEU A 710 40.50 18.61 -12.90
CA LEU A 710 41.64 17.77 -13.24
C LEU A 710 41.62 16.45 -12.45
N LEU A 711 41.86 15.35 -13.18
CA LEU A 711 42.13 14.05 -12.61
C LEU A 711 43.62 13.74 -12.68
N MET A 712 44.12 13.04 -11.67
CA MET A 712 45.50 12.58 -11.62
C MET A 712 45.56 11.10 -11.27
N ILE A 713 46.32 10.32 -12.05
CA ILE A 713 46.65 8.93 -11.74
C ILE A 713 48.10 8.87 -11.29
N ALA A 714 48.38 8.16 -10.20
CA ALA A 714 49.73 7.96 -9.69
C ALA A 714 50.12 6.47 -9.66
N THR A 715 51.39 6.19 -9.92
CA THR A 715 51.94 4.82 -9.98
C THR A 715 52.92 4.54 -8.86
N LYS A 716 53.09 3.25 -8.59
CA LYS A 716 54.01 2.70 -7.59
C LYS A 716 55.46 3.13 -7.83
N ASN A 717 55.91 3.15 -9.08
CA ASN A 717 57.26 3.56 -9.45
C ASN A 717 57.41 5.08 -9.62
N GLY A 718 56.43 5.86 -9.13
CA GLY A 718 56.55 7.31 -8.98
C GLY A 718 56.29 8.09 -10.27
N GLN A 719 55.51 7.55 -11.22
CA GLN A 719 54.93 8.35 -12.30
C GLN A 719 53.58 8.91 -11.89
N ALA A 720 53.20 10.02 -12.52
CA ALA A 720 51.86 10.53 -12.45
C ALA A 720 51.44 11.19 -13.77
N VAL A 721 50.18 11.01 -14.15
CA VAL A 721 49.58 11.65 -15.32
C VAL A 721 48.41 12.50 -14.86
N THR A 722 48.35 13.75 -15.31
CA THR A 722 47.27 14.69 -15.00
C THR A 722 46.56 15.05 -16.30
N PHE A 723 45.23 14.98 -16.31
CA PHE A 723 44.38 15.27 -17.48
C PHE A 723 42.98 15.74 -17.03
N PRO A 724 42.26 16.52 -17.86
CA PRO A 724 40.91 16.95 -17.51
C PRO A 724 39.89 15.81 -17.62
N ILE A 725 38.87 15.82 -16.75
CA ILE A 725 37.81 14.79 -16.77
C ILE A 725 37.05 14.70 -18.10
N SER A 726 37.03 15.79 -18.88
CA SER A 726 36.38 15.86 -20.19
C SER A 726 37.10 15.09 -21.30
N CYS A 727 38.36 14.67 -21.12
CA CYS A 727 39.17 14.06 -22.18
C CYS A 727 38.81 12.60 -22.56
N PHE A 728 37.72 12.07 -22.00
CA PHE A 728 37.17 10.75 -22.33
C PHE A 728 35.67 10.73 -22.03
N ARG A 729 34.89 10.03 -22.86
CA ARG A 729 33.43 9.99 -22.73
C ARG A 729 32.94 9.10 -21.60
N ALA A 730 31.72 9.35 -21.14
CA ALA A 730 31.01 8.43 -20.27
C ALA A 730 30.65 7.13 -21.04
N MET A 731 30.79 5.98 -20.38
CA MET A 731 30.50 4.66 -20.93
C MET A 731 29.48 3.91 -20.06
N GLY A 732 28.89 2.85 -20.62
CA GLY A 732 27.98 1.96 -19.90
C GLY A 732 28.69 1.03 -18.91
N ARG A 733 27.91 0.41 -18.02
CA ARG A 733 28.39 -0.64 -17.11
C ARG A 733 28.92 -1.85 -17.88
N GLY A 734 29.92 -2.54 -17.32
CA GLY A 734 30.52 -3.73 -17.92
C GLY A 734 31.41 -3.45 -19.14
N THR A 735 31.76 -2.20 -19.40
CA THR A 735 32.78 -1.82 -20.39
C THR A 735 34.18 -1.95 -19.79
N HIS A 736 35.20 -2.15 -20.65
CA HIS A 736 36.58 -2.33 -20.22
C HIS A 736 37.27 -1.03 -19.83
N GLY A 737 36.85 0.12 -20.39
CA GLY A 737 37.51 1.41 -20.15
C GLY A 737 38.44 1.84 -21.29
N VAL A 738 39.16 2.93 -21.08
CA VAL A 738 40.20 3.47 -21.97
C VAL A 738 41.53 3.58 -21.24
N LYS A 739 42.64 3.61 -21.98
CA LYS A 739 43.97 3.76 -21.37
C LYS A 739 44.12 5.16 -20.75
N GLY A 740 44.37 5.19 -19.44
CA GLY A 740 44.61 6.40 -18.65
C GLY A 740 46.09 6.73 -18.48
N ILE A 741 46.96 5.72 -18.31
CA ILE A 741 48.42 5.90 -18.25
C ILE A 741 49.12 4.73 -18.96
N THR A 742 50.27 4.99 -19.58
CA THR A 742 51.17 3.94 -20.06
C THR A 742 52.16 3.57 -18.96
N LEU A 743 52.02 2.36 -18.42
CA LEU A 743 52.87 1.81 -17.37
C LEU A 743 54.19 1.26 -17.94
N ALA A 744 55.26 1.37 -17.16
CA ALA A 744 56.50 0.62 -17.40
C ALA A 744 56.35 -0.83 -16.91
N GLU A 745 57.26 -1.70 -17.33
CA GLU A 745 57.28 -3.09 -16.86
C GLU A 745 57.43 -3.15 -15.33
N GLY A 746 56.52 -3.89 -14.66
CA GLY A 746 56.48 -4.00 -13.20
C GLY A 746 55.95 -2.77 -12.46
N ASP A 747 55.47 -1.73 -13.17
CA ASP A 747 54.75 -0.61 -12.56
C ASP A 747 53.24 -0.87 -12.50
N GLU A 748 52.58 -0.27 -11.52
CA GLU A 748 51.14 -0.42 -11.30
C GLU A 748 50.54 0.89 -10.79
N VAL A 749 49.29 1.15 -11.16
CA VAL A 749 48.53 2.28 -10.60
C VAL A 749 48.20 2.00 -9.15
N ILE A 750 48.40 2.99 -8.29
CA ILE A 750 48.11 2.92 -6.86
C ILE A 750 47.07 3.95 -6.40
N SER A 751 46.78 4.97 -7.22
CA SER A 751 45.82 6.01 -6.85
C SER A 751 45.21 6.73 -8.05
N LEU A 752 43.97 7.19 -7.86
CA LEU A 752 43.22 8.10 -8.72
C LEU A 752 42.73 9.26 -7.85
N LEU A 753 43.03 10.49 -8.27
CA LEU A 753 42.79 11.71 -7.52
C LEU A 753 41.92 12.67 -8.34
N TRP A 754 40.99 13.33 -7.66
CA TRP A 754 40.38 14.56 -8.18
C TRP A 754 41.04 15.76 -7.50
N LEU A 755 41.68 16.61 -8.30
CA LEU A 755 42.49 17.70 -7.79
C LEU A 755 41.58 18.87 -7.38
N LYS A 756 41.58 19.20 -6.08
CA LYS A 756 40.89 20.35 -5.53
C LYS A 756 41.88 21.52 -5.37
N ALA A 757 41.43 22.74 -5.63
CA ALA A 757 42.22 23.94 -5.36
C ALA A 757 42.55 24.03 -3.86
N GLY A 758 43.74 24.51 -3.51
CA GLY A 758 44.21 24.61 -2.12
C GLY A 758 44.88 23.34 -1.58
N ASN A 759 44.43 22.15 -2.00
CA ASN A 759 45.01 20.87 -1.57
C ASN A 759 46.43 20.65 -2.12
N LYS A 760 47.22 19.81 -1.44
CA LYS A 760 48.55 19.37 -1.86
C LYS A 760 48.53 17.89 -2.22
N ILE A 761 49.43 17.49 -3.13
CA ILE A 761 49.65 16.08 -3.44
C ILE A 761 50.60 15.48 -2.41
N LEU A 762 50.05 14.69 -1.50
CA LEU A 762 50.82 13.94 -0.53
C LEU A 762 51.26 12.60 -1.13
N THR A 763 52.53 12.22 -0.95
CA THR A 763 53.06 10.90 -1.36
C THR A 763 53.83 10.29 -0.21
N ILE A 764 53.50 9.03 0.15
CA ILE A 764 54.21 8.22 1.16
C ILE A 764 54.82 6.99 0.50
N THR A 765 56.03 6.65 0.90
CA THR A 765 56.82 5.55 0.34
C THR A 765 56.96 4.38 1.30
N GLU A 766 57.31 3.21 0.75
CA GLU A 766 57.46 1.95 1.46
C GLU A 766 58.49 2.00 2.60
N LYS A 767 59.56 2.82 2.48
CA LYS A 767 60.55 3.00 3.56
C LYS A 767 60.23 4.17 4.50
N GLY A 768 59.00 4.69 4.47
CA GLY A 768 58.52 5.68 5.42
C GLY A 768 58.94 7.12 5.11
N TYR A 769 59.25 7.44 3.85
CA TYR A 769 59.47 8.82 3.41
C TYR A 769 58.15 9.42 2.93
N GLY A 770 57.97 10.71 3.17
CA GLY A 770 56.80 11.46 2.77
C GLY A 770 57.17 12.80 2.16
N LYS A 771 56.37 13.25 1.20
CA LYS A 771 56.45 14.60 0.64
C LYS A 771 55.08 15.15 0.33
N ARG A 772 54.92 16.47 0.44
CA ARG A 772 53.83 17.21 -0.20
C ARG A 772 54.37 17.94 -1.41
N SER A 773 53.58 18.04 -2.47
CA SER A 773 53.92 18.78 -3.68
C SER A 773 52.70 19.53 -4.21
N GLU A 774 52.95 20.66 -4.85
CA GLU A 774 51.89 21.52 -5.36
C GLU A 774 51.24 20.90 -6.61
N PRO A 775 49.90 20.82 -6.69
CA PRO A 775 49.21 20.26 -7.86
C PRO A 775 49.59 20.96 -9.18
N GLY A 776 49.82 22.28 -9.15
CA GLY A 776 50.27 23.04 -10.33
C GLY A 776 51.65 22.64 -10.86
N SER A 777 52.45 21.89 -10.10
CA SER A 777 53.75 21.38 -10.56
C SER A 777 53.64 20.15 -11.49
N TYR A 778 52.45 19.57 -11.61
CA TYR A 778 52.12 18.47 -12.50
C TYR A 778 51.47 19.02 -13.76
N ARG A 779 52.23 19.09 -14.84
CA ARG A 779 51.72 19.57 -16.14
C ARG A 779 50.57 18.67 -16.61
N VAL A 780 49.54 19.29 -17.16
CA VAL A 780 48.49 18.57 -17.89
C VAL A 780 49.12 17.90 -19.11
N THR A 781 48.76 16.63 -19.35
CA THR A 781 49.24 15.83 -20.47
C THR A 781 48.09 15.03 -21.09
N ARG A 782 48.30 14.49 -22.29
CA ARG A 782 47.33 13.56 -22.89
C ARG A 782 47.18 12.30 -22.03
N ARG A 783 45.95 11.81 -21.86
CA ARG A 783 45.68 10.49 -21.27
C ARG A 783 46.45 9.40 -22.02
N GLY A 784 46.88 8.37 -21.31
CA GLY A 784 47.69 7.28 -21.85
C GLY A 784 49.15 7.63 -22.10
N SER A 785 49.59 8.86 -21.76
CA SER A 785 51.03 9.18 -21.74
C SER A 785 51.76 8.42 -20.62
N LYS A 786 53.10 8.49 -20.61
CA LYS A 786 53.92 7.94 -19.51
C LYS A 786 53.86 8.81 -18.24
N GLY A 787 53.23 9.97 -18.30
CA GLY A 787 53.18 10.93 -17.20
C GLY A 787 54.49 11.69 -16.97
N VAL A 788 54.53 12.38 -15.83
CA VAL A 788 55.70 13.03 -15.26
C VAL A 788 56.12 12.32 -13.98
N ARG A 789 57.37 12.51 -13.56
CA ARG A 789 57.84 11.96 -12.27
C ARG A 789 57.11 12.67 -11.11
N ASN A 790 56.31 11.91 -10.38
CA ASN A 790 55.81 12.25 -9.05
C ASN A 790 56.83 11.93 -7.97
N LEU A 791 57.66 10.91 -8.11
CA LEU A 791 58.62 10.52 -7.10
C LEU A 791 59.84 9.89 -7.77
N ASN A 792 61.04 10.25 -7.31
CA ASN A 792 62.25 9.56 -7.75
C ASN A 792 62.51 8.35 -6.86
N VAL A 793 61.94 7.20 -7.22
CA VAL A 793 62.09 5.94 -6.48
C VAL A 793 63.57 5.53 -6.46
N THR A 794 64.08 5.26 -5.26
CA THR A 794 65.45 4.77 -5.00
C THR A 794 65.38 3.69 -3.93
N ASP A 795 66.40 2.82 -3.86
CA ASP A 795 66.46 1.76 -2.84
C ASP A 795 66.35 2.28 -1.41
N LYS A 796 66.77 3.54 -1.18
CA LYS A 796 66.68 4.22 0.12
C LYS A 796 65.25 4.51 0.56
N ILE A 797 64.39 4.93 -0.36
CA ILE A 797 63.03 5.40 -0.04
C ILE A 797 61.96 4.37 -0.40
N GLY A 798 62.26 3.44 -1.31
CA GLY A 798 61.31 2.43 -1.79
C GLY A 798 60.22 3.01 -2.70
N ALA A 799 59.30 2.15 -3.13
CA ALA A 799 58.19 2.52 -4.00
C ALA A 799 57.17 3.43 -3.30
N ALA A 800 56.35 4.13 -4.07
CA ALA A 800 55.19 4.84 -3.54
C ALA A 800 54.12 3.82 -3.09
N VAL A 801 53.55 4.06 -1.90
CA VAL A 801 52.50 3.22 -1.31
C VAL A 801 51.17 3.97 -1.23
N PHE A 802 51.22 5.28 -1.01
CA PHE A 802 50.03 6.11 -0.89
C PHE A 802 50.26 7.45 -1.58
N VAL A 803 49.29 7.87 -2.39
CA VAL A 803 49.24 9.21 -3.00
C VAL A 803 47.82 9.71 -2.88
N GLU A 804 47.64 10.90 -2.31
CA GLU A 804 46.30 11.50 -2.11
C GLU A 804 46.36 13.04 -2.20
N SER A 805 45.23 13.64 -2.59
CA SER A 805 45.02 15.09 -2.57
C SER A 805 44.49 15.51 -1.20
N VAL A 806 45.32 16.17 -0.39
CA VAL A 806 45.03 16.45 1.03
C VAL A 806 45.13 17.94 1.35
N ALA A 807 44.31 18.44 2.26
CA ALA A 807 44.53 19.76 2.86
C ALA A 807 45.58 19.66 3.98
N ASP A 808 46.12 20.81 4.40
CA ASP A 808 47.27 20.87 5.31
C ASP A 808 46.93 20.44 6.75
N ASP A 809 45.69 20.61 7.15
CA ASP A 809 45.16 20.30 8.47
C ASP A 809 44.68 18.85 8.64
N TYR A 810 44.66 18.06 7.55
CA TYR A 810 44.34 16.64 7.55
C TYR A 810 45.30 15.86 8.47
N ASP A 811 44.78 14.84 9.13
CA ASP A 811 45.60 13.89 9.89
C ASP A 811 46.02 12.72 9.00
N LEU A 812 47.31 12.44 8.93
CA LEU A 812 47.84 11.29 8.23
C LEU A 812 48.14 10.17 9.21
N ILE A 813 47.54 9.00 8.97
CA ILE A 813 47.86 7.75 9.66
C ILE A 813 48.69 6.88 8.72
N ILE A 814 49.87 6.46 9.17
CA ILE A 814 50.76 5.55 8.43
C ILE A 814 50.86 4.24 9.21
N THR A 815 50.65 3.11 8.54
CA THR A 815 50.72 1.77 9.12
C THR A 815 51.80 0.93 8.45
N SER A 816 52.67 0.33 9.24
CA SER A 816 53.67 -0.63 8.77
C SER A 816 53.13 -2.05 8.69
N LYS A 817 53.84 -2.92 7.98
CA LYS A 817 53.51 -4.33 7.84
C LYS A 817 53.56 -5.06 9.18
N ASP A 818 54.52 -4.70 10.05
CA ASP A 818 54.68 -5.30 11.38
C ASP A 818 53.84 -4.61 12.47
N GLY A 819 52.87 -3.76 12.06
CA GLY A 819 51.87 -3.18 12.95
C GLY A 819 52.29 -1.90 13.67
N GLN A 820 53.34 -1.21 13.23
CA GLN A 820 53.62 0.14 13.72
C GLN A 820 52.64 1.13 13.13
N VAL A 821 52.03 1.96 13.96
CA VAL A 821 51.11 3.03 13.54
C VAL A 821 51.65 4.36 14.04
N ILE A 822 51.67 5.37 13.17
CA ILE A 822 51.94 6.76 13.54
C ILE A 822 50.83 7.64 12.99
N ARG A 823 50.52 8.70 13.74
CA ARG A 823 49.62 9.76 13.33
C ARG A 823 50.33 11.10 13.40
N ILE A 824 50.35 11.84 12.30
CA ILE A 824 50.99 13.15 12.15
C ILE A 824 50.09 14.08 11.33
N LYS A 825 50.30 15.40 11.40
CA LYS A 825 49.58 16.32 10.51
C LYS A 825 50.16 16.25 9.11
N ALA A 826 49.32 16.38 8.08
CA ALA A 826 49.79 16.50 6.71
C ALA A 826 50.76 17.68 6.56
N ALA A 827 50.48 18.80 7.22
CA ALA A 827 51.37 19.96 7.31
C ALA A 827 52.80 19.65 7.80
N ASP A 828 52.98 18.67 8.69
CA ASP A 828 54.30 18.29 9.22
C ASP A 828 55.19 17.65 8.16
N ILE A 829 54.60 17.11 7.09
CA ILE A 829 55.33 16.58 5.95
C ILE A 829 55.75 17.76 5.06
N ARG A 830 57.04 17.84 4.78
CA ARG A 830 57.62 18.97 4.06
C ARG A 830 57.02 19.13 2.65
N LEU A 831 56.64 20.37 2.33
CA LEU A 831 56.32 20.79 0.96
C LEU A 831 57.61 20.86 0.14
N THR A 832 57.65 20.15 -0.97
CA THR A 832 58.83 20.04 -1.85
C THR A 832 58.39 19.89 -3.31
N GLY A 833 59.30 20.13 -4.25
CA GLY A 833 59.05 19.91 -5.67
C GLY A 833 58.73 18.43 -5.98
N ARG A 834 57.98 18.17 -7.06
CA ARG A 834 57.50 16.82 -7.41
C ARG A 834 58.58 15.74 -7.38
N ASN A 835 59.74 15.97 -8.01
CA ASN A 835 60.79 14.95 -8.14
C ASN A 835 61.63 14.72 -6.86
N ALA A 836 61.34 15.42 -5.76
CA ALA A 836 62.12 15.32 -4.52
C ALA A 836 61.93 13.96 -3.83
N GLN A 837 62.90 13.58 -2.98
CA GLN A 837 62.83 12.35 -2.17
C GLN A 837 61.87 12.47 -0.97
N GLY A 838 61.57 13.69 -0.53
CA GLY A 838 60.80 13.93 0.69
C GLY A 838 61.63 13.80 1.97
N VAL A 839 60.94 13.85 3.10
CA VAL A 839 61.49 13.72 4.46
C VAL A 839 60.97 12.44 5.12
N LYS A 840 61.60 12.00 6.19
CA LYS A 840 61.17 10.79 6.89
C LYS A 840 59.85 11.08 7.64
N ALA A 841 58.76 10.49 7.18
CA ALA A 841 57.43 10.61 7.80
C ALA A 841 57.25 9.63 8.95
N ILE A 842 57.88 8.44 8.87
CA ILE A 842 57.90 7.45 9.95
C ILE A 842 59.28 6.78 10.03
N THR A 843 59.76 6.52 11.25
CA THR A 843 60.93 5.66 11.46
C THR A 843 60.47 4.22 11.68
N LEU A 844 60.77 3.36 10.69
CA LEU A 844 60.44 1.93 10.71
C LEU A 844 61.48 1.11 11.48
N ARG A 845 61.08 -0.09 11.91
CA ARG A 845 61.97 -1.10 12.51
C ARG A 845 62.78 -1.76 11.40
N ASP A 846 63.86 -2.43 11.77
CA ASP A 846 64.71 -3.12 10.79
C ASP A 846 63.91 -4.21 10.04
N GLY A 847 63.98 -4.20 8.71
CA GLY A 847 63.19 -5.08 7.83
C GLY A 847 61.71 -4.70 7.63
N ASP A 848 61.16 -3.77 8.41
CA ASP A 848 59.75 -3.34 8.31
C ASP A 848 59.53 -2.34 7.16
N VAL A 849 58.30 -2.27 6.67
CA VAL A 849 57.88 -1.44 5.53
C VAL A 849 56.52 -0.83 5.79
N VAL A 850 56.28 0.37 5.26
CA VAL A 850 54.93 0.94 5.20
C VAL A 850 54.06 0.03 4.34
N LYS A 851 52.98 -0.47 4.93
CA LYS A 851 51.99 -1.28 4.23
C LYS A 851 50.90 -0.40 3.61
N ASP A 852 50.52 0.65 4.31
CA ASP A 852 49.33 1.45 4.00
C ASP A 852 49.38 2.82 4.70
N ALA A 853 48.68 3.80 4.13
CA ALA A 853 48.48 5.10 4.75
C ALA A 853 47.09 5.66 4.42
N THR A 854 46.54 6.46 5.33
CA THR A 854 45.21 7.05 5.21
C THR A 854 45.26 8.50 5.65
N ALA A 855 44.70 9.40 4.84
CA ALA A 855 44.50 10.78 5.23
C ALA A 855 43.06 10.96 5.73
N LEU A 856 42.92 11.45 6.95
CA LEU A 856 41.63 11.75 7.58
C LEU A 856 41.38 13.27 7.46
N PRO A 857 40.26 13.69 6.85
CA PRO A 857 39.88 15.09 6.79
C PRO A 857 39.66 15.68 8.18
N SER A 858 39.77 17.01 8.30
CA SER A 858 39.42 17.71 9.53
C SER A 858 37.91 17.64 9.77
N VAL A 859 37.46 17.90 11.01
CA VAL A 859 36.01 17.97 11.30
C VAL A 859 35.35 19.10 10.51
N GLU A 860 36.07 20.21 10.31
CA GLU A 860 35.60 21.38 9.56
C GLU A 860 35.38 21.02 8.07
N ASP A 861 36.30 20.26 7.47
CA ASP A 861 36.15 19.79 6.09
C ASP A 861 35.02 18.76 5.95
N ILE A 862 34.85 17.87 6.94
CA ILE A 862 33.75 16.90 6.96
C ILE A 862 32.38 17.61 7.00
N GLU A 863 32.27 18.67 7.80
CA GLU A 863 31.06 19.50 7.89
C GLU A 863 30.84 20.30 6.60
N GLN A 864 31.90 20.88 6.03
CA GLN A 864 31.82 21.64 4.78
C GLN A 864 31.45 20.75 3.59
N ASP A 865 32.09 19.59 3.43
CA ASP A 865 31.76 18.61 2.38
C ASP A 865 30.29 18.13 2.52
N SER A 866 29.78 17.98 3.75
CA SER A 866 28.37 17.64 4.00
C SER A 866 27.41 18.78 3.60
N ALA A 867 27.74 20.03 3.96
CA ALA A 867 26.95 21.21 3.59
C ALA A 867 26.91 21.43 2.08
N ASP A 868 28.07 21.33 1.41
CA ASP A 868 28.20 21.49 -0.04
C ASP A 868 27.45 20.39 -0.80
N ALA A 869 27.53 19.13 -0.31
CA ALA A 869 26.76 18.03 -0.87
C ALA A 869 25.25 18.28 -0.75
N LYS A 870 24.77 18.72 0.43
CA LYS A 870 23.36 19.04 0.64
C LYS A 870 22.88 20.15 -0.29
N GLU A 871 23.61 21.27 -0.36
CA GLU A 871 23.25 22.39 -1.25
C GLU A 871 23.22 21.97 -2.73
N THR A 872 24.15 21.13 -3.15
CA THR A 872 24.22 20.65 -4.53
C THR A 872 23.05 19.71 -4.87
N PHE A 873 22.72 18.76 -3.99
CA PHE A 873 21.63 17.80 -4.22
C PHE A 873 20.21 18.37 -4.03
N ASP A 874 20.06 19.50 -3.33
CA ASP A 874 18.80 20.22 -3.22
C ASP A 874 18.42 20.96 -4.52
N LYS A 875 19.43 21.37 -5.31
CA LYS A 875 19.24 22.09 -6.59
C LYS A 875 19.09 21.17 -7.81
N VAL A 876 19.21 19.86 -7.62
CA VAL A 876 19.18 18.85 -8.68
C VAL A 876 17.93 17.97 -8.56
N LYS A 877 17.21 17.76 -9.67
CA LYS A 877 16.21 16.70 -9.77
C LYS A 877 16.90 15.34 -9.93
N GLY A 878 16.77 14.49 -8.91
CA GLY A 878 17.22 13.09 -8.97
C GLY A 878 16.31 12.23 -9.85
N VAL A 879 16.78 11.02 -10.17
CA VAL A 879 15.97 9.98 -10.82
C VAL A 879 15.33 9.11 -9.75
N GLU A 880 14.09 8.66 -9.99
CA GLU A 880 13.42 7.67 -9.14
C GLU A 880 14.22 6.36 -9.11
N VAL A 881 14.42 5.83 -7.90
CA VAL A 881 15.15 4.59 -7.64
C VAL A 881 14.14 3.46 -7.62
N ASP A 882 14.28 2.51 -8.55
CA ASP A 882 13.50 1.26 -8.54
C ASP A 882 14.34 0.20 -7.81
N ASP A 883 14.08 0.06 -6.51
CA ASP A 883 14.86 -0.80 -5.62
C ASP A 883 14.36 -2.25 -5.65
N ASP A 884 14.94 -3.06 -6.53
CA ASP A 884 14.71 -4.52 -6.61
C ASP A 884 15.29 -5.30 -5.40
N SER A 885 16.04 -4.63 -4.51
CA SER A 885 16.68 -5.26 -3.34
C SER A 885 15.80 -5.26 -2.08
N VAL A 886 14.74 -4.44 -2.10
CA VAL A 886 13.59 -4.60 -1.21
C VAL A 886 12.83 -5.81 -1.73
N VAL A 887 12.60 -6.80 -0.86
CA VAL A 887 11.86 -8.01 -1.23
C VAL A 887 10.43 -7.58 -1.60
N LYS A 888 10.19 -7.36 -2.89
CA LYS A 888 8.89 -7.64 -3.50
C LYS A 888 8.73 -9.15 -3.33
N ASP A 889 7.93 -9.56 -2.36
CA ASP A 889 7.55 -10.97 -2.23
C ASP A 889 6.72 -11.30 -3.48
N ASP A 890 7.40 -11.70 -4.55
CA ASP A 890 6.82 -12.41 -5.68
C ASP A 890 6.38 -13.78 -5.18
N ALA A 891 5.23 -13.82 -4.52
CA ALA A 891 4.42 -15.02 -4.39
C ALA A 891 3.44 -15.06 -5.57
N GLU A 892 3.97 -15.26 -6.78
CA GLU A 892 3.15 -15.62 -7.94
C GLU A 892 3.69 -16.89 -8.62
N LYS A 893 2.73 -17.78 -8.93
CA LYS A 893 2.77 -18.90 -9.89
C LYS A 893 3.37 -20.23 -9.42
N GLN A 894 2.54 -21.02 -8.74
CA GLN A 894 2.38 -22.43 -9.12
C GLN A 894 1.04 -22.58 -9.84
N GLU A 895 1.07 -22.45 -11.16
CA GLU A 895 0.08 -23.09 -12.02
C GLU A 895 0.26 -24.61 -11.86
N ILE A 896 -0.72 -25.27 -11.25
CA ILE A 896 -0.83 -26.72 -11.33
C ILE A 896 -1.44 -27.01 -12.71
N GLY A 897 -0.58 -27.28 -13.69
CA GLY A 897 -0.98 -27.92 -14.94
C GLY A 897 -1.47 -29.36 -14.67
N PRO A 898 -2.36 -29.90 -15.51
CA PRO A 898 -2.92 -31.23 -15.28
C PRO A 898 -1.83 -32.28 -15.49
N THR A 899 -1.55 -33.06 -14.45
CA THR A 899 -0.81 -34.32 -14.59
C THR A 899 -1.65 -35.30 -15.39
N GLU A 900 -1.21 -35.58 -16.61
CA GLU A 900 -1.56 -36.78 -17.36
C GLU A 900 -1.15 -38.00 -16.54
N THR A 901 -2.12 -38.83 -16.13
CA THR A 901 -1.87 -40.22 -15.75
C THR A 901 -2.27 -41.08 -16.93
N GLU A 902 -1.26 -41.65 -17.59
CA GLU A 902 -1.39 -42.89 -18.36
C GLU A 902 -1.71 -44.05 -17.39
N GLU A 903 -2.64 -44.90 -17.85
CA GLU A 903 -3.11 -46.19 -17.32
C GLU A 903 -3.98 -46.24 -16.05
#